data_AF-A0A8D3BE87-F1
#
_entry.id   AF-A0A8D3BE87-F1
#
_cell.length_a   1.000
_cell.length_b   1.000
_cell.length_c   1.000
_cell.angle_alpha   90.00
_cell.angle_beta   90.00
_cell.angle_gamma   90.00
#
_symmetry.space_group_name_H-M   'P 1'
#
loop_
_entity.id
_entity.type
_entity.pdbx_description
1 polymer ?
#
loop_
_entity_poly.entity_id
_entity_poly.type
_entity_poly.pdbx_seq_one_letter_code
_entity_poly.pdbx_strand_id
1 'polypeptide(L)'
;TCRVMQSMGGWDPNFIPLLDIQFLWLAWCNEADVDRSTSPSVLRCVASTWKEGLLNRKRPFVGRCCHSCTPQSWERLFNTSIPSLGLRNVIYINETHTRQRGWLARRLSYVLFVMERDVNKDMFTRNVVDNVLNNSSVESAIVTVATDLDAAASQPGQEHKAVSKVKQKARAFLQEMVANISPAFIRLTGWVLLRLFNGFFWSIQIHKGQLEMVKKAATEQNVPMVFLPVHKSHIDYLLITLILFCHNIKAPHIAAGNNLSIPILSTLIRKLGGFFIRRKMEDMGDGKKDVLYRSLLHAYTEELLRQQQFLEVYLEGTRSRSGKPSTARAGMLSIVVDAVHTGSIPDVLVVPVGISYDRIIEGNYNSEQLGKPKKNESLWGIACGVFRMLRKNYGCVRVDFNQPFSLKVTDCKSPATGGLTVGKRRGTPWTVRHRPAITGELPDDIFRRQLINNLAKHVLFTANKSSAIMSTHIVACLLLYRHRQGVVLSKLVEDFFNMKEEILSRDFDLGFSGNSEDVVMRALHLLGNCVNVTSSANRNGEFTIAPSQTVPALFELNFYSNGLFHVFISDMVAESESDHKPGSPCSLLLSQERLIRKAAGFSHFLINEVTVAPPCQTIYQVLHDAVTRLIQYGVLYVAEEEQEELSPSPTEEPWSKKFPEPLSWRSDEEDEDSDFGEEQRDRYLKVSVSAEHQDFFIFLQQLISPVLEAYSGAAIFVHSLTQPMAESDYTQRLFRYLLTRTERGVAAYGESATHYLIKNTVRTFKELGVSVLKERRENKVTTLQLSSTFLPQANRNKLLQYILGFALL
;
A
#
# COMPACT_ATOMS: atom_id res chain seq x y z
N THR A 1 8.15 23.84 -40.20
CA THR A 1 6.84 23.91 -39.51
C THR A 1 6.63 25.22 -38.72
N CYS A 2 7.67 25.92 -38.27
CA CYS A 2 7.54 27.20 -37.52
C CYS A 2 7.06 28.45 -38.29
N ARG A 3 6.77 28.39 -39.60
CA ARG A 3 6.28 29.57 -40.37
C ARG A 3 4.79 29.55 -40.70
N VAL A 4 4.03 28.53 -40.27
CA VAL A 4 2.60 28.38 -40.60
C VAL A 4 1.67 28.61 -39.40
N MET A 5 2.18 28.73 -38.17
CA MET A 5 1.34 28.88 -36.97
C MET A 5 1.11 30.33 -36.51
N GLN A 6 1.70 31.35 -37.17
CA GLN A 6 1.48 32.75 -36.81
C GLN A 6 0.15 33.36 -37.31
N SER A 7 -0.66 32.62 -38.08
CA SER A 7 -1.91 33.16 -38.66
C SER A 7 -3.21 32.72 -37.96
N MET A 8 -3.15 32.09 -36.79
CA MET A 8 -4.35 31.77 -36.00
C MET A 8 -4.26 32.46 -34.63
N GLY A 9 -4.87 33.64 -34.56
CA GLY A 9 -4.94 34.45 -33.35
C GLY A 9 -5.69 33.75 -32.22
N GLY A 10 -5.18 33.93 -30.99
CA GLY A 10 -5.79 33.46 -29.75
C GLY A 10 -4.80 32.73 -28.85
N TRP A 11 -3.72 33.38 -28.43
CA TRP A 11 -2.83 32.86 -27.37
C TRP A 11 -2.60 33.96 -26.32
N ASP A 12 -2.90 33.62 -25.07
CA ASP A 12 -2.54 34.39 -23.88
C ASP A 12 -1.01 34.31 -23.70
N PRO A 13 -0.25 35.42 -23.66
CA PRO A 13 1.21 35.42 -23.60
C PRO A 13 1.80 34.82 -22.31
N ASN A 14 0.98 34.43 -21.33
CA ASN A 14 1.42 33.87 -20.05
C ASN A 14 1.41 32.33 -19.97
N PHE A 15 1.07 31.61 -21.05
CA PHE A 15 0.97 30.15 -21.03
C PHE A 15 1.96 29.50 -22.01
N ILE A 16 3.10 29.02 -21.48
CA ILE A 16 4.11 28.30 -22.28
C ILE A 16 3.73 26.81 -22.32
N PRO A 17 3.53 26.20 -23.50
CA PRO A 17 3.27 24.77 -23.61
C PRO A 17 4.55 23.99 -23.28
N LEU A 18 4.44 22.92 -22.47
CA LEU A 18 5.53 22.06 -21.96
C LEU A 18 6.53 21.52 -23.01
N LEU A 19 6.24 21.63 -24.31
CA LEU A 19 7.14 21.28 -25.41
C LEU A 19 8.27 22.33 -25.63
N ASP A 20 8.10 23.56 -25.16
CA ASP A 20 9.08 24.65 -25.34
C ASP A 20 10.16 24.68 -24.25
N ILE A 21 10.00 23.94 -23.15
CA ILE A 21 11.01 23.86 -22.07
C ILE A 21 12.32 23.25 -22.59
N GLN A 22 12.24 22.31 -23.54
CA GLN A 22 13.41 21.66 -24.15
C GLN A 22 14.18 22.62 -25.09
N PHE A 23 13.49 23.58 -25.72
CA PHE A 23 14.11 24.60 -26.58
C PHE A 23 14.67 25.78 -25.77
N LEU A 24 14.01 26.16 -24.67
CA LEU A 24 14.50 27.19 -23.75
C LEU A 24 15.78 26.75 -23.02
N TRP A 25 15.92 25.46 -22.72
CA TRP A 25 17.13 24.90 -22.08
C TRP A 25 18.36 24.91 -22.98
N LEU A 26 18.21 24.63 -24.28
CA LEU A 26 19.32 24.72 -25.26
C LEU A 26 19.84 26.16 -25.43
N ALA A 27 19.03 27.17 -25.10
CA ALA A 27 19.45 28.57 -25.11
C ALA A 27 20.12 29.01 -23.78
N TRP A 28 19.83 28.34 -22.66
CA TRP A 28 20.33 28.71 -21.33
C TRP A 28 21.65 28.03 -20.96
N CYS A 29 21.96 26.86 -21.54
CA CYS A 29 23.21 26.12 -21.29
C CYS A 29 24.51 26.78 -21.80
N ASN A 30 24.49 28.04 -22.25
CA ASN A 30 25.69 28.72 -22.74
C ASN A 30 26.31 29.75 -21.79
N GLU A 31 25.73 30.03 -20.62
CA GLU A 31 26.37 30.90 -19.62
C GLU A 31 25.98 30.49 -18.20
N ALA A 32 26.91 29.87 -17.46
CA ALA A 32 27.05 30.08 -16.01
C ALA A 32 28.29 29.34 -15.48
N ASP A 33 29.27 30.11 -15.03
CA ASP A 33 30.31 29.67 -14.11
C ASP A 33 30.25 30.54 -12.85
N VAL A 34 30.50 29.90 -11.71
CA VAL A 34 30.90 30.42 -10.38
C VAL A 34 29.90 31.23 -9.51
N ASP A 35 29.67 30.65 -8.32
CA ASP A 35 29.28 31.21 -7.01
C ASP A 35 28.01 32.06 -6.85
N ARG A 36 27.04 31.52 -6.09
CA ARG A 36 26.34 32.19 -4.98
C ARG A 36 25.25 31.29 -4.37
N SER A 37 25.36 31.01 -3.07
CA SER A 37 24.36 31.40 -2.05
C SER A 37 24.59 30.66 -0.73
N THR A 38 24.93 31.44 0.29
CA THR A 38 25.01 31.04 1.70
C THR A 38 23.67 31.34 2.36
N SER A 39 22.83 30.32 2.51
CA SER A 39 21.76 30.31 3.51
C SER A 39 21.56 28.86 3.96
N PRO A 40 21.80 28.50 5.24
CA PRO A 40 21.64 27.13 5.70
C PRO A 40 20.17 26.82 5.98
N SER A 41 19.70 25.66 5.52
CA SER A 41 18.41 25.05 5.84
C SER A 41 18.59 23.83 6.75
N VAL A 42 17.53 23.44 7.48
CA VAL A 42 17.39 22.31 8.44
C VAL A 42 18.12 21.05 8.00
N LEU A 43 18.02 20.79 6.71
CA LEU A 43 18.42 19.55 6.09
C LEU A 43 19.93 19.51 5.87
N ARG A 44 20.60 20.66 6.00
CA ARG A 44 22.04 20.75 6.19
C ARG A 44 22.43 20.52 7.65
N CYS A 45 21.62 20.89 8.64
CA CYS A 45 21.97 20.76 10.07
C CYS A 45 21.89 19.31 10.54
N VAL A 46 20.80 18.60 10.23
CA VAL A 46 20.63 17.14 10.43
C VAL A 46 21.71 16.36 9.67
N ALA A 47 22.04 16.81 8.46
CA ALA A 47 23.14 16.26 7.69
C ALA A 47 24.52 16.76 8.13
N SER A 48 24.67 17.76 9.02
CA SER A 48 25.98 18.34 9.38
C SER A 48 26.63 17.66 10.58
N THR A 49 25.85 17.35 11.62
CA THR A 49 26.30 16.48 12.73
C THR A 49 26.52 15.04 12.27
N TRP A 50 25.95 14.66 11.12
CA TRP A 50 26.12 13.36 10.48
C TRP A 50 26.89 13.40 9.14
N LYS A 51 27.43 14.55 8.73
CA LYS A 51 27.97 14.76 7.35
C LYS A 51 29.17 13.88 7.05
N GLU A 52 29.96 13.61 8.08
CA GLU A 52 31.15 12.78 7.96
C GLU A 52 30.81 11.27 7.86
N GLY A 53 29.60 10.86 8.26
CA GLY A 53 29.10 9.49 8.14
C GLY A 53 28.13 9.23 6.98
N LEU A 54 27.29 10.21 6.61
CA LEU A 54 26.23 10.06 5.61
C LEU A 54 26.72 10.15 4.15
N LEU A 55 27.74 10.96 3.88
CA LEU A 55 28.33 11.04 2.53
C LEU A 55 28.97 9.72 2.06
N ASN A 56 29.14 8.75 2.97
CA ASN A 56 29.63 7.40 2.68
C ASN A 56 28.55 6.30 2.75
N ARG A 57 27.27 6.64 3.02
CA ARG A 57 26.22 5.62 3.18
C ARG A 57 25.83 5.06 1.80
N LYS A 58 26.18 3.79 1.57
CA LYS A 58 25.67 3.01 0.43
C LYS A 58 24.14 2.90 0.56
N ARG A 59 23.42 2.91 -0.57
CA ARG A 59 21.96 2.69 -0.62
C ARG A 59 21.56 1.54 0.32
N PRO A 60 20.52 1.69 1.15
CA PRO A 60 20.09 0.63 2.04
C PRO A 60 19.62 -0.57 1.23
N PHE A 61 20.03 -1.77 1.65
CA PHE A 61 19.48 -2.98 1.07
C PHE A 61 18.14 -3.30 1.72
N VAL A 62 17.06 -3.03 0.99
CA VAL A 62 15.69 -3.33 1.43
C VAL A 62 15.26 -4.74 1.02
N GLY A 63 14.31 -5.29 1.78
CA GLY A 63 13.67 -6.56 1.43
C GLY A 63 14.21 -7.80 2.13
N ARG A 64 14.94 -7.68 3.24
CA ARG A 64 15.20 -8.85 4.11
C ARG A 64 13.91 -9.34 4.78
N CYS A 65 13.82 -10.65 5.04
CA CYS A 65 12.68 -11.18 5.81
C CYS A 65 12.78 -10.74 7.28
N CYS A 66 11.70 -10.91 8.05
CA CYS A 66 11.71 -10.50 9.45
C CYS A 66 12.55 -11.47 10.30
N HIS A 67 13.53 -10.92 11.02
CA HIS A 67 14.39 -11.70 11.92
C HIS A 67 13.57 -12.39 13.03
N SER A 68 12.62 -11.67 13.64
CA SER A 68 11.80 -12.21 14.74
C SER A 68 10.82 -13.30 14.29
N CYS A 69 10.19 -13.14 13.12
CA CYS A 69 9.20 -14.11 12.63
C CYS A 69 9.84 -15.32 11.94
N THR A 70 11.01 -15.13 11.31
CA THR A 70 11.62 -16.12 10.40
C THR A 70 13.15 -16.20 10.55
N PRO A 71 13.68 -16.45 11.77
CA PRO A 71 15.12 -16.37 12.03
C PRO A 71 15.93 -17.35 11.16
N GLN A 72 15.44 -18.58 10.98
CA GLN A 72 16.13 -19.57 10.13
C GLN A 72 16.17 -19.18 8.65
N SER A 73 15.13 -18.50 8.14
CA SER A 73 15.13 -18.02 6.76
C SER A 73 15.98 -16.77 6.60
N TRP A 74 16.12 -15.96 7.66
CA TRP A 74 16.87 -14.70 7.67
C TRP A 74 18.36 -14.90 7.40
N GLU A 75 18.95 -15.96 7.97
CA GLU A 75 20.35 -16.35 7.75
C GLU A 75 20.55 -17.08 6.40
N ARG A 76 19.50 -17.67 5.86
CA ARG A 76 19.55 -18.43 4.60
C ARG A 76 19.34 -17.50 3.40
N LEU A 77 19.93 -17.85 2.26
CA LEU A 77 19.82 -17.14 0.97
C LEU A 77 20.43 -15.73 0.88
N PHE A 78 20.61 -15.01 2.00
CA PHE A 78 21.27 -13.71 2.02
C PHE A 78 22.78 -13.83 2.29
N ASN A 79 23.59 -13.02 1.61
CA ASN A 79 25.03 -12.89 1.83
C ASN A 79 25.44 -11.41 1.80
N THR A 80 26.58 -11.08 2.40
CA THR A 80 27.06 -9.69 2.50
C THR A 80 27.43 -9.06 1.15
N SER A 81 27.64 -9.86 0.11
CA SER A 81 27.92 -9.37 -1.24
C SER A 81 26.66 -8.98 -2.03
N ILE A 82 25.47 -9.49 -1.68
CA ILE A 82 24.21 -9.23 -2.41
C ILE A 82 23.96 -7.73 -2.64
N PRO A 83 24.08 -6.84 -1.63
CA PRO A 83 23.85 -5.40 -1.83
C PRO A 83 24.78 -4.74 -2.85
N SER A 84 25.96 -5.30 -3.10
CA SER A 84 26.95 -4.74 -4.03
C SER A 84 26.64 -5.01 -5.51
N LEU A 85 25.68 -5.90 -5.80
CA LEU A 85 25.38 -6.35 -7.17
C LEU A 85 24.61 -5.33 -8.02
N GLY A 86 24.08 -4.27 -7.41
CA GLY A 86 23.48 -3.12 -8.08
C GLY A 86 22.17 -3.42 -8.83
N LEU A 87 21.77 -2.47 -9.67
CA LEU A 87 20.51 -2.48 -10.39
C LEU A 87 20.71 -2.88 -11.86
N ARG A 88 19.71 -3.57 -12.41
CA ARG A 88 19.69 -3.96 -13.82
C ARG A 88 18.39 -3.53 -14.48
N ASN A 89 18.51 -3.01 -15.71
CA ASN A 89 17.37 -2.76 -16.58
C ASN A 89 16.96 -4.05 -17.31
N VAL A 90 15.75 -4.56 -17.08
CA VAL A 90 15.27 -5.83 -17.65
C VAL A 90 14.92 -5.72 -19.13
N ILE A 91 14.36 -4.58 -19.55
CA ILE A 91 13.85 -4.40 -20.92
C ILE A 91 14.96 -4.10 -21.94
N TYR A 92 16.17 -3.78 -21.47
CA TYR A 92 17.31 -3.48 -22.33
C TYR A 92 18.07 -4.77 -22.70
N ILE A 93 17.84 -5.24 -23.93
CA ILE A 93 18.44 -6.48 -24.45
C ILE A 93 19.36 -6.17 -25.62
N ASN A 94 20.65 -6.46 -25.45
CA ASN A 94 21.69 -6.32 -26.46
C ASN A 94 22.30 -7.69 -26.82
N GLU A 95 23.26 -7.71 -27.74
CA GLU A 95 23.94 -8.93 -28.19
C GLU A 95 24.71 -9.66 -27.07
N THR A 96 25.11 -8.95 -26.01
CA THR A 96 25.84 -9.56 -24.88
C THR A 96 24.96 -10.47 -24.02
N HIS A 97 23.63 -10.32 -24.13
CA HIS A 97 22.66 -11.14 -23.43
C HIS A 97 22.26 -12.40 -24.22
N THR A 98 22.72 -12.54 -25.47
CA THR A 98 22.45 -13.69 -26.34
C THR A 98 23.72 -14.52 -26.55
N ARG A 99 23.58 -15.81 -26.84
CA ARG A 99 24.73 -16.67 -27.19
C ARG A 99 25.32 -16.32 -28.55
N GLN A 100 24.49 -15.78 -29.44
CA GLN A 100 24.85 -15.41 -30.81
C GLN A 100 25.51 -14.01 -30.87
N ARG A 101 26.51 -13.85 -31.75
CA ARG A 101 27.20 -12.57 -32.01
C ARG A 101 27.08 -12.18 -33.48
N GLY A 102 27.07 -10.89 -33.79
CA GLY A 102 27.09 -10.36 -35.17
C GLY A 102 25.88 -9.49 -35.54
N TRP A 103 25.82 -9.03 -36.79
CA TRP A 103 24.83 -8.05 -37.25
C TRP A 103 23.38 -8.52 -37.11
N LEU A 104 23.09 -9.78 -37.46
CA LEU A 104 21.76 -10.38 -37.28
C LEU A 104 21.38 -10.47 -35.80
N ALA A 105 22.34 -10.82 -34.92
CA ALA A 105 22.12 -10.91 -33.49
C ALA A 105 21.77 -9.55 -32.88
N ARG A 106 22.35 -8.46 -33.38
CA ARG A 106 22.00 -7.09 -32.96
C ARG A 106 20.58 -6.69 -33.36
N ARG A 107 20.14 -7.06 -34.57
CA ARG A 107 18.80 -6.72 -35.07
C ARG A 107 17.69 -7.58 -34.49
N LEU A 108 17.99 -8.84 -34.16
CA LEU A 108 17.04 -9.82 -33.65
C LEU A 108 17.31 -10.19 -32.18
N SER A 109 18.00 -9.32 -31.43
CA SER A 109 18.43 -9.59 -30.04
C SER A 109 17.28 -10.04 -29.15
N TYR A 110 16.13 -9.35 -29.23
CA TYR A 110 14.92 -9.69 -28.49
C TYR A 110 14.35 -11.06 -28.87
N VAL A 111 14.34 -11.41 -30.16
CA VAL A 111 13.82 -12.71 -30.63
C VAL A 111 14.74 -13.83 -30.17
N LEU A 112 16.05 -13.67 -30.38
CA LEU A 112 17.06 -14.65 -29.97
C LEU A 112 17.04 -14.85 -28.45
N PHE A 113 16.99 -13.76 -27.68
CA PHE A 113 16.93 -13.81 -26.22
C PHE A 113 15.75 -14.64 -25.70
N VAL A 114 14.56 -14.42 -26.26
CA VAL A 114 13.32 -15.12 -25.89
C VAL A 114 13.36 -16.59 -26.32
N MET A 115 13.93 -16.89 -27.48
CA MET A 115 14.09 -18.29 -27.95
C MET A 115 15.11 -19.06 -27.13
N GLU A 116 16.12 -18.38 -26.57
CA GLU A 116 17.11 -18.95 -25.65
C GLU A 116 16.59 -19.11 -24.21
N ARG A 117 15.41 -18.60 -23.86
CA ARG A 117 14.83 -18.78 -22.52
C ARG A 117 14.33 -20.21 -22.33
N ASP A 118 14.59 -20.71 -21.14
CA ASP A 118 14.18 -22.05 -20.76
C ASP A 118 12.66 -22.09 -20.52
N VAL A 119 11.97 -22.95 -21.27
CA VAL A 119 10.54 -23.22 -21.11
C VAL A 119 10.36 -24.73 -21.08
N ASN A 120 10.77 -25.32 -19.96
CA ASN A 120 10.81 -26.76 -19.75
C ASN A 120 9.42 -27.38 -19.52
N LYS A 121 9.36 -28.71 -19.64
CA LYS A 121 8.12 -29.50 -19.47
C LYS A 121 7.57 -29.52 -18.05
N ASP A 122 8.39 -29.22 -17.05
CA ASP A 122 8.06 -29.12 -15.61
C ASP A 122 7.36 -27.79 -15.25
N MET A 123 7.36 -26.81 -16.17
CA MET A 123 6.56 -25.59 -16.06
C MET A 123 5.06 -25.84 -16.26
N PHE A 124 4.68 -27.01 -16.78
CA PHE A 124 3.30 -27.35 -17.10
C PHE A 124 2.75 -28.36 -16.12
N THR A 125 1.51 -28.12 -15.73
CA THR A 125 0.77 -29.05 -14.89
C THR A 125 0.30 -30.26 -15.69
N ARG A 126 0.14 -31.41 -15.02
CA ARG A 126 -0.31 -32.66 -15.63
C ARG A 126 -1.60 -33.14 -15.00
N ASN A 127 -2.60 -33.45 -15.83
CA ASN A 127 -3.89 -34.06 -15.43
C ASN A 127 -4.60 -33.38 -14.24
N VAL A 128 -4.46 -32.06 -14.09
CA VAL A 128 -4.99 -31.33 -12.92
C VAL A 128 -6.50 -31.50 -12.77
N VAL A 129 -7.26 -31.44 -13.86
CA VAL A 129 -8.72 -31.57 -13.82
C VAL A 129 -9.13 -32.90 -13.21
N ASP A 130 -8.53 -34.01 -13.67
CA ASP A 130 -8.90 -35.34 -13.19
C ASP A 130 -8.36 -35.59 -11.78
N ASN A 131 -7.15 -35.12 -11.44
CA ASN A 131 -6.60 -35.21 -10.08
C ASN A 131 -7.47 -34.46 -9.05
N VAL A 132 -7.98 -33.27 -9.42
CA VAL A 132 -8.86 -32.49 -8.53
C VAL A 132 -10.23 -33.14 -8.38
N LEU A 133 -10.80 -33.71 -9.45
CA LEU A 133 -12.08 -34.43 -9.39
C LEU A 133 -12.02 -35.73 -8.58
N ASN A 134 -10.84 -36.34 -8.47
CA ASN A 134 -10.60 -37.55 -7.68
C ASN A 134 -10.13 -37.24 -6.24
N ASN A 135 -10.10 -35.97 -5.84
CA ASN A 135 -9.75 -35.59 -4.46
C ASN A 135 -10.92 -35.90 -3.52
N SER A 136 -10.65 -36.56 -2.39
CA SER A 136 -11.68 -37.00 -1.43
C SER A 136 -12.54 -35.85 -0.88
N SER A 137 -11.97 -34.66 -0.70
CA SER A 137 -12.70 -33.47 -0.25
C SER A 137 -13.66 -32.91 -1.31
N VAL A 138 -13.34 -33.12 -2.60
CA VAL A 138 -14.20 -32.73 -3.72
C VAL A 138 -15.28 -33.77 -3.92
N GLU A 139 -14.95 -35.06 -3.84
CA GLU A 139 -15.93 -36.14 -3.90
C GLU A 139 -16.98 -36.03 -2.80
N SER A 140 -16.57 -35.76 -1.55
CA SER A 140 -17.52 -35.55 -0.46
C SER A 140 -18.41 -34.33 -0.69
N ALA A 141 -17.85 -33.20 -1.16
CA ALA A 141 -18.62 -32.01 -1.49
C ALA A 141 -19.61 -32.24 -2.64
N ILE A 142 -19.25 -33.05 -3.64
CA ILE A 142 -20.15 -33.44 -4.73
C ILE A 142 -21.33 -34.25 -4.18
N VAL A 143 -21.07 -35.22 -3.29
CA VAL A 143 -22.12 -36.03 -2.65
C VAL A 143 -23.04 -35.14 -1.79
N THR A 144 -22.48 -34.28 -0.93
CA THR A 144 -23.29 -33.36 -0.09
C THR A 144 -24.19 -32.44 -0.92
N VAL A 145 -23.68 -31.90 -2.02
CA VAL A 145 -24.49 -31.03 -2.89
C VAL A 145 -25.53 -31.83 -3.67
N ALA A 146 -25.22 -33.08 -4.06
CA ALA A 146 -26.19 -33.96 -4.70
C ALA A 146 -27.33 -34.34 -3.73
N THR A 147 -27.01 -34.67 -2.47
CA THR A 147 -28.02 -34.98 -1.44
C THR A 147 -28.93 -33.79 -1.13
N ASP A 148 -28.38 -32.57 -1.07
CA ASP A 148 -29.17 -31.35 -0.86
C ASP A 148 -30.14 -31.08 -2.02
N LEU A 149 -29.74 -31.41 -3.26
CA LEU A 149 -30.59 -31.27 -4.45
C LEU A 149 -31.68 -32.35 -4.52
N ASP A 150 -31.36 -33.58 -4.12
CA ASP A 150 -32.31 -34.70 -4.11
C ASP A 150 -33.31 -34.60 -2.95
N ALA A 151 -32.90 -34.08 -1.79
CA ALA A 151 -33.80 -33.79 -0.67
C ALA A 151 -34.89 -32.76 -1.04
N ALA A 152 -34.60 -31.86 -2.00
CA ALA A 152 -35.59 -30.95 -2.56
C ALA A 152 -36.49 -31.60 -3.64
N ALA A 153 -36.16 -32.80 -4.12
CA ALA A 153 -36.79 -33.46 -5.28
C ALA A 153 -37.60 -34.74 -4.95
N SER A 154 -37.78 -35.09 -3.67
CA SER A 154 -38.75 -36.07 -3.14
C SER A 154 -38.87 -37.45 -3.81
N GLN A 155 -37.83 -37.97 -4.49
CA GLN A 155 -37.89 -39.31 -5.11
C GLN A 155 -36.69 -40.22 -4.77
N PRO A 156 -36.92 -41.40 -4.15
CA PRO A 156 -35.87 -42.39 -3.89
C PRO A 156 -35.48 -43.14 -5.18
N GLY A 157 -34.18 -43.17 -5.50
CA GLY A 157 -33.62 -43.91 -6.66
C GLY A 157 -32.85 -43.08 -7.71
N GLN A 158 -32.74 -41.75 -7.56
CA GLN A 158 -32.03 -40.87 -8.50
C GLN A 158 -30.62 -40.42 -8.06
N GLU A 159 -30.12 -40.90 -6.92
CA GLU A 159 -28.87 -40.42 -6.29
C GLU A 159 -27.65 -40.48 -7.24
N HIS A 160 -27.46 -41.60 -7.94
CA HIS A 160 -26.38 -41.73 -8.93
C HIS A 160 -26.49 -40.71 -10.09
N LYS A 161 -27.72 -40.36 -10.50
CA LYS A 161 -27.96 -39.39 -11.57
C LYS A 161 -27.71 -37.97 -11.08
N ALA A 162 -28.07 -37.66 -9.83
CA ALA A 162 -27.79 -36.37 -9.21
C ALA A 162 -26.28 -36.15 -9.01
N VAL A 163 -25.57 -37.14 -8.46
CA VAL A 163 -24.11 -37.11 -8.31
C VAL A 163 -23.42 -36.92 -9.66
N SER A 164 -23.84 -37.63 -10.70
CA SER A 164 -23.29 -37.48 -12.06
C SER A 164 -23.50 -36.07 -12.62
N LYS A 165 -24.69 -35.48 -12.46
CA LYS A 165 -24.96 -34.09 -12.87
C LYS A 165 -24.07 -33.09 -12.12
N VAL A 166 -23.91 -33.26 -10.81
CA VAL A 166 -23.05 -32.39 -9.99
C VAL A 166 -21.57 -32.54 -10.37
N LYS A 167 -21.11 -33.77 -10.66
CA LYS A 167 -19.75 -34.04 -11.15
C LYS A 167 -19.50 -33.39 -12.52
N GLN A 168 -20.48 -33.43 -13.43
CA GLN A 168 -20.38 -32.75 -14.72
C GLN A 168 -20.31 -31.22 -14.54
N LYS A 169 -21.11 -30.67 -13.61
CA LYS A 169 -21.06 -29.24 -13.24
C LYS A 169 -19.70 -28.86 -12.64
N ALA A 170 -19.14 -29.70 -11.77
CA ALA A 170 -17.81 -29.52 -11.20
C ALA A 170 -16.72 -29.52 -12.28
N ARG A 171 -16.80 -30.45 -13.25
CA ARG A 171 -15.88 -30.50 -14.40
C ARG A 171 -15.98 -29.24 -15.26
N ALA A 172 -17.18 -28.72 -15.51
CA ALA A 172 -17.37 -27.47 -16.25
C ALA A 172 -16.76 -26.26 -15.51
N PHE A 173 -16.95 -26.15 -14.19
CA PHE A 173 -16.32 -25.11 -13.38
C PHE A 173 -14.79 -25.21 -13.40
N LEU A 174 -14.23 -26.41 -13.28
CA LEU A 174 -12.79 -26.61 -13.38
C LEU A 174 -12.26 -26.25 -14.78
N GLN A 175 -12.94 -26.62 -15.85
CA GLN A 175 -12.53 -26.26 -17.21
C GLN A 175 -12.55 -24.74 -17.46
N GLU A 176 -13.45 -24.01 -16.79
CA GLU A 176 -13.45 -22.54 -16.83
C GLU A 176 -12.27 -21.93 -16.07
N MET A 177 -11.94 -22.53 -14.92
CA MET A 177 -10.88 -22.06 -14.01
C MET A 177 -9.46 -22.37 -14.51
N VAL A 178 -9.21 -23.61 -14.94
CA VAL A 178 -7.87 -24.18 -15.15
C VAL A 178 -7.08 -23.43 -16.22
N ALA A 179 -5.80 -23.18 -15.93
CA ALA A 179 -4.86 -22.64 -16.90
C ALA A 179 -4.46 -23.70 -17.93
N ASN A 180 -4.34 -23.31 -19.20
CA ASN A 180 -3.89 -24.19 -20.28
C ASN A 180 -2.67 -23.56 -20.95
N ILE A 181 -1.52 -23.68 -20.30
CA ILE A 181 -0.31 -22.96 -20.65
C ILE A 181 0.27 -23.49 -21.98
N SER A 182 0.71 -22.58 -22.85
CA SER A 182 1.39 -22.94 -24.10
C SER A 182 2.79 -22.31 -24.17
N PRO A 183 3.85 -23.12 -24.38
CA PRO A 183 5.22 -22.60 -24.49
C PRO A 183 5.39 -21.56 -25.61
N ALA A 184 4.73 -21.79 -26.75
CA ALA A 184 4.78 -20.88 -27.90
C ALA A 184 4.16 -19.51 -27.56
N PHE A 185 3.03 -19.51 -26.83
CA PHE A 185 2.38 -18.28 -26.39
C PHE A 185 3.20 -17.54 -25.33
N ILE A 186 3.86 -18.26 -24.41
CA ILE A 186 4.78 -17.64 -23.44
C ILE A 186 5.90 -16.90 -24.17
N ARG A 187 6.58 -17.56 -25.12
CA ARG A 187 7.67 -16.94 -25.89
C ARG A 187 7.17 -15.74 -26.71
N LEU A 188 6.08 -15.92 -27.45
CA LEU A 188 5.49 -14.83 -28.24
C LEU A 188 5.13 -13.63 -27.36
N THR A 189 4.47 -13.88 -26.24
CA THR A 189 4.06 -12.81 -25.31
C THR A 189 5.26 -12.16 -24.65
N GLY A 190 6.27 -12.92 -24.24
CA GLY A 190 7.52 -12.37 -23.69
C GLY A 190 8.21 -11.42 -24.67
N TRP A 191 8.29 -11.80 -25.96
CA TRP A 191 8.81 -10.94 -27.01
C TRP A 191 7.96 -9.67 -27.21
N VAL A 192 6.64 -9.81 -27.29
CA VAL A 192 5.72 -8.66 -27.43
C VAL A 192 5.84 -7.71 -26.24
N LEU A 193 5.83 -8.23 -25.00
CA LEU A 193 5.92 -7.43 -23.79
C LEU A 193 7.25 -6.69 -23.68
N LEU A 194 8.37 -7.34 -23.99
CA LEU A 194 9.67 -6.66 -24.03
C LEU A 194 9.68 -5.50 -25.02
N ARG A 195 9.07 -5.69 -26.21
CA ARG A 195 8.98 -4.64 -27.22
C ARG A 195 8.05 -3.50 -26.80
N LEU A 196 6.89 -3.85 -26.23
CA LEU A 196 5.91 -2.88 -25.75
C LEU A 196 6.46 -2.06 -24.59
N PHE A 197 7.03 -2.72 -23.57
CA PHE A 197 7.58 -2.06 -22.39
C PHE A 197 8.76 -1.16 -22.76
N ASN A 198 9.66 -1.61 -23.64
CA ASN A 198 10.72 -0.75 -24.18
C ASN A 198 10.19 0.40 -25.05
N GLY A 199 8.93 0.34 -25.49
CA GLY A 199 8.30 1.42 -26.24
C GLY A 199 7.75 2.56 -25.38
N PHE A 200 7.34 2.30 -24.12
CA PHE A 200 6.68 3.31 -23.28
C PHE A 200 7.27 3.49 -21.88
N PHE A 201 8.09 2.55 -21.40
CA PHE A 201 8.92 2.73 -20.20
C PHE A 201 10.35 3.09 -20.59
N TRP A 202 10.95 3.95 -19.78
CA TRP A 202 12.37 4.29 -19.90
C TRP A 202 13.25 3.16 -19.38
N SER A 203 12.93 2.62 -18.20
CA SER A 203 13.65 1.49 -17.62
C SER A 203 12.77 0.69 -16.67
N ILE A 204 13.00 -0.63 -16.62
CA ILE A 204 12.44 -1.51 -15.59
C ILE A 204 13.61 -2.01 -14.76
N GLN A 205 13.78 -1.41 -13.59
CA GLN A 205 14.91 -1.62 -12.70
C GLN A 205 14.60 -2.72 -11.69
N ILE A 206 15.58 -3.59 -11.48
CA ILE A 206 15.53 -4.65 -10.47
C ILE A 206 16.89 -4.75 -9.81
N HIS A 207 16.89 -4.99 -8.50
CA HIS A 207 18.12 -5.29 -7.78
C HIS A 207 18.61 -6.70 -8.09
N LYS A 208 19.81 -6.81 -8.69
CA LYS A 208 20.37 -8.09 -9.14
C LYS A 208 20.49 -9.09 -7.99
N GLY A 209 20.93 -8.64 -6.82
CA GLY A 209 21.06 -9.50 -5.64
C GLY A 209 19.74 -10.02 -5.08
N GLN A 210 18.65 -9.26 -5.19
CA GLN A 210 17.31 -9.73 -4.77
C GLN A 210 16.85 -10.88 -5.66
N LEU A 211 17.07 -10.73 -6.96
CA LEU A 211 16.73 -11.74 -7.93
C LEU A 211 17.60 -13.00 -7.82
N GLU A 212 18.89 -12.85 -7.46
CA GLU A 212 19.76 -13.98 -7.16
C GLU A 212 19.25 -14.78 -5.96
N MET A 213 18.73 -14.14 -4.91
CA MET A 213 18.09 -14.85 -3.78
C MET A 213 16.89 -15.68 -4.25
N VAL A 214 16.01 -15.11 -5.09
CA VAL A 214 14.84 -15.83 -5.63
C VAL A 214 15.28 -16.98 -6.54
N LYS A 215 16.30 -16.77 -7.38
CA LYS A 215 16.83 -17.80 -8.27
C LYS A 215 17.48 -18.95 -7.49
N LYS A 216 18.24 -18.62 -6.44
CA LYS A 216 18.85 -19.60 -5.53
C LYS A 216 17.78 -20.43 -4.81
N ALA A 217 16.76 -19.77 -4.27
CA ALA A 217 15.60 -20.43 -3.67
C ALA A 217 14.89 -21.38 -4.65
N ALA A 218 14.66 -20.94 -5.88
CA ALA A 218 14.00 -21.73 -6.92
C ALA A 218 14.76 -22.99 -7.33
N THR A 219 16.10 -22.96 -7.25
CA THR A 219 16.97 -24.03 -7.77
C THR A 219 17.43 -25.00 -6.67
N GLU A 220 17.63 -24.52 -5.44
CA GLU A 220 18.20 -25.33 -4.36
C GLU A 220 17.16 -25.99 -3.46
N GLN A 221 15.99 -25.36 -3.25
CA GLN A 221 15.07 -25.81 -2.19
C GLN A 221 13.97 -26.79 -2.67
N ASN A 222 13.79 -26.98 -3.98
CA ASN A 222 12.79 -27.90 -4.57
C ASN A 222 11.37 -27.80 -3.95
N VAL A 223 10.96 -26.59 -3.56
CA VAL A 223 9.64 -26.27 -2.98
C VAL A 223 8.94 -25.19 -3.81
N PRO A 224 7.60 -25.20 -3.86
CA PRO A 224 6.85 -24.16 -4.57
C PRO A 224 7.05 -22.78 -3.91
N MET A 225 7.08 -21.73 -4.74
CA MET A 225 7.15 -20.34 -4.30
C MET A 225 5.82 -19.63 -4.54
N VAL A 226 5.43 -18.78 -3.58
CA VAL A 226 4.24 -17.94 -3.65
C VAL A 226 4.67 -16.47 -3.61
N PHE A 227 4.51 -15.79 -4.74
CA PHE A 227 4.77 -14.37 -4.89
C PHE A 227 3.57 -13.56 -4.42
N LEU A 228 3.82 -12.65 -3.48
CA LEU A 228 2.80 -11.80 -2.84
C LEU A 228 3.12 -10.31 -3.10
N PRO A 229 2.82 -9.80 -4.30
CA PRO A 229 3.06 -8.41 -4.67
C PRO A 229 2.03 -7.42 -4.11
N VAL A 230 2.46 -6.17 -3.92
CA VAL A 230 1.54 -5.01 -3.87
C VAL A 230 0.90 -4.79 -5.24
N HIS A 231 -0.36 -4.34 -5.28
CA HIS A 231 -1.08 -4.15 -6.54
C HIS A 231 -1.32 -2.67 -6.83
N LYS A 232 -0.60 -2.09 -7.80
CA LYS A 232 -0.75 -0.69 -8.22
C LYS A 232 -1.37 -0.55 -9.61
N SER A 233 -1.17 -1.53 -10.51
CA SER A 233 -1.60 -1.45 -11.90
C SER A 233 -2.00 -2.80 -12.50
N HIS A 234 -2.88 -2.81 -13.50
CA HIS A 234 -3.18 -3.97 -14.33
C HIS A 234 -1.98 -4.51 -15.12
N ILE A 235 -0.82 -3.85 -15.12
CA ILE A 235 0.38 -4.43 -15.73
C ILE A 235 1.21 -5.28 -14.76
N ASP A 236 0.95 -5.20 -13.45
CA ASP A 236 1.82 -5.79 -12.41
C ASP A 236 2.04 -7.29 -12.64
N TYR A 237 0.98 -8.03 -12.98
CA TYR A 237 1.05 -9.47 -13.21
C TYR A 237 1.79 -9.84 -14.50
N LEU A 238 1.72 -8.97 -15.53
CA LEU A 238 2.53 -9.13 -16.73
C LEU A 238 4.00 -8.82 -16.44
N LEU A 239 4.24 -7.82 -15.60
CA LEU A 239 5.57 -7.35 -15.22
C LEU A 239 6.35 -8.42 -14.44
N ILE A 240 5.77 -8.94 -13.35
CA ILE A 240 6.43 -9.98 -12.53
C ILE A 240 6.69 -11.23 -13.38
N THR A 241 5.67 -11.69 -14.12
CA THR A 241 5.80 -12.87 -15.00
C THR A 241 6.90 -12.68 -16.04
N LEU A 242 6.97 -11.49 -16.68
CA LEU A 242 8.01 -11.19 -17.65
C LEU A 242 9.40 -11.22 -17.03
N ILE A 243 9.55 -10.60 -15.85
CA ILE A 243 10.83 -10.56 -15.14
C ILE A 243 11.32 -11.97 -14.84
N LEU A 244 10.47 -12.81 -14.25
CA LEU A 244 10.84 -14.19 -13.92
C LEU A 244 11.21 -14.97 -15.18
N PHE A 245 10.44 -14.81 -16.27
CA PHE A 245 10.73 -15.40 -17.57
C PHE A 245 12.09 -14.95 -18.15
N CYS A 246 12.41 -13.65 -18.11
CA CYS A 246 13.70 -13.14 -18.59
C CYS A 246 14.90 -13.76 -17.86
N HIS A 247 14.70 -14.21 -16.63
CA HIS A 247 15.75 -14.73 -15.76
C HIS A 247 15.75 -16.26 -15.60
N ASN A 248 15.03 -16.99 -16.46
CA ASN A 248 14.88 -18.46 -16.42
C ASN A 248 14.34 -18.96 -15.07
N ILE A 249 13.48 -18.17 -14.43
CA ILE A 249 12.70 -18.61 -13.28
C ILE A 249 11.32 -18.97 -13.80
N LYS A 250 10.80 -20.11 -13.34
CA LYS A 250 9.48 -20.61 -13.72
C LYS A 250 8.40 -19.54 -13.49
N ALA A 251 7.59 -19.30 -14.52
CA ALA A 251 6.48 -18.35 -14.46
C ALA A 251 5.41 -18.82 -13.46
N PRO A 252 4.87 -17.94 -12.61
CA PRO A 252 3.86 -18.29 -11.62
C PRO A 252 2.47 -18.42 -12.26
N HIS A 253 1.61 -19.25 -11.66
CA HIS A 253 0.19 -19.27 -11.96
C HIS A 253 -0.50 -18.09 -11.28
N ILE A 254 -1.20 -17.28 -12.06
CA ILE A 254 -1.78 -16.01 -11.59
C ILE A 254 -3.24 -16.22 -11.22
N ALA A 255 -3.60 -15.86 -9.98
CA ALA A 255 -4.99 -15.81 -9.54
C ALA A 255 -5.70 -14.58 -10.12
N ALA A 256 -6.46 -14.75 -11.21
CA ALA A 256 -7.15 -13.67 -11.91
C ALA A 256 -8.63 -13.58 -11.52
N GLY A 257 -9.16 -12.37 -11.29
CA GLY A 257 -10.60 -12.20 -11.06
C GLY A 257 -11.42 -12.41 -12.35
N ASN A 258 -12.59 -13.03 -12.24
CA ASN A 258 -13.52 -13.23 -13.36
C ASN A 258 -13.94 -11.94 -14.10
N ASN A 259 -13.76 -10.75 -13.52
CA ASN A 259 -14.02 -9.48 -14.20
C ASN A 259 -13.07 -9.19 -15.39
N LEU A 260 -12.02 -9.98 -15.56
CA LEU A 260 -11.09 -9.91 -16.70
C LEU A 260 -11.44 -10.92 -17.81
N SER A 261 -12.60 -11.60 -17.72
CA SER A 261 -12.97 -12.69 -18.62
C SER A 261 -13.50 -12.24 -20.00
N ILE A 262 -12.73 -11.45 -20.74
CA ILE A 262 -13.07 -11.05 -22.11
C ILE A 262 -12.60 -12.15 -23.09
N PRO A 263 -13.42 -12.72 -24.00
CA PRO A 263 -13.14 -13.98 -24.71
C PRO A 263 -11.72 -14.17 -25.28
N ILE A 264 -11.17 -13.16 -25.97
CA ILE A 264 -9.80 -13.18 -26.52
C ILE A 264 -8.74 -13.08 -25.42
N LEU A 265 -8.91 -12.10 -24.51
CA LEU A 265 -7.98 -11.88 -23.41
C LEU A 265 -7.98 -13.07 -22.43
N SER A 266 -9.13 -13.66 -22.15
CA SER A 266 -9.28 -14.85 -21.31
C SER A 266 -8.50 -16.05 -21.83
N THR A 267 -8.49 -16.20 -23.15
CA THR A 267 -7.76 -17.29 -23.81
C THR A 267 -6.25 -17.06 -23.67
N LEU A 268 -5.80 -15.83 -23.88
CA LEU A 268 -4.39 -15.45 -23.68
C LEU A 268 -3.96 -15.64 -22.22
N ILE A 269 -4.74 -15.14 -21.25
CA ILE A 269 -4.46 -15.26 -19.81
C ILE A 269 -4.32 -16.74 -19.42
N ARG A 270 -5.25 -17.60 -19.85
CA ARG A 270 -5.17 -19.05 -19.61
C ARG A 270 -3.94 -19.69 -20.26
N LYS A 271 -3.55 -19.22 -21.46
CA LYS A 271 -2.35 -19.68 -22.17
C LYS A 271 -1.04 -19.25 -21.51
N LEU A 272 -1.09 -18.28 -20.61
CA LEU A 272 0.07 -17.75 -19.87
C LEU A 272 0.13 -18.21 -18.41
N GLY A 273 -0.81 -19.04 -17.93
CA GLY A 273 -0.81 -19.54 -16.55
C GLY A 273 -1.82 -18.88 -15.62
N GLY A 274 -2.65 -17.94 -16.11
CA GLY A 274 -3.71 -17.35 -15.31
C GLY A 274 -4.90 -18.29 -15.14
N PHE A 275 -5.40 -18.41 -13.91
CA PHE A 275 -6.62 -19.13 -13.59
C PHE A 275 -7.67 -18.19 -12.98
N PHE A 276 -8.93 -18.39 -13.34
CA PHE A 276 -10.00 -17.45 -13.00
C PHE A 276 -10.69 -17.79 -11.69
N ILE A 277 -10.81 -16.80 -10.81
CA ILE A 277 -11.48 -16.88 -9.51
C ILE A 277 -12.68 -15.93 -9.47
N ARG A 278 -13.80 -16.38 -8.88
CA ARG A 278 -14.98 -15.56 -8.65
C ARG A 278 -14.73 -14.55 -7.52
N ARG A 279 -14.95 -13.26 -7.78
CA ARG A 279 -14.73 -12.17 -6.79
C ARG A 279 -15.72 -12.20 -5.62
N LYS A 280 -16.97 -12.55 -5.90
CA LYS A 280 -17.98 -12.84 -4.89
C LYS A 280 -18.18 -14.35 -4.93
N MET A 281 -17.92 -15.00 -3.80
CA MET A 281 -18.50 -16.30 -3.54
C MET A 281 -19.98 -16.00 -3.38
N GLU A 282 -20.76 -16.18 -4.44
CA GLU A 282 -22.19 -15.88 -4.40
C GLU A 282 -22.79 -16.69 -3.24
N ASP A 283 -23.42 -15.96 -2.32
CA ASP A 283 -24.48 -16.53 -1.52
C ASP A 283 -25.50 -17.05 -2.56
N MET A 284 -25.70 -18.37 -2.66
CA MET A 284 -26.92 -18.87 -3.30
C MET A 284 -28.11 -18.15 -2.65
N GLY A 285 -29.26 -18.07 -3.33
CA GLY A 285 -30.45 -17.33 -2.90
C GLY A 285 -30.74 -17.33 -1.38
N ASP A 286 -30.39 -18.41 -0.68
CA ASP A 286 -30.54 -18.68 0.76
C ASP A 286 -29.37 -18.31 1.69
N GLY A 287 -28.30 -17.62 1.25
CA GLY A 287 -27.18 -17.31 2.15
C GLY A 287 -26.22 -18.48 2.42
N LYS A 288 -26.40 -19.62 1.72
CA LYS A 288 -25.45 -20.75 1.73
C LYS A 288 -24.28 -20.43 0.79
N LYS A 289 -23.04 -20.58 1.31
CA LYS A 289 -21.80 -20.47 0.53
C LYS A 289 -21.75 -21.62 -0.48
N ASP A 290 -21.27 -21.35 -1.70
CA ASP A 290 -21.02 -22.38 -2.72
C ASP A 290 -19.90 -23.33 -2.26
N VAL A 291 -20.29 -24.38 -1.52
CA VAL A 291 -19.39 -25.39 -0.93
C VAL A 291 -18.60 -26.08 -2.03
N LEU A 292 -19.26 -26.43 -3.14
CA LEU A 292 -18.64 -27.10 -4.28
C LEU A 292 -17.51 -26.25 -4.87
N TYR A 293 -17.77 -24.97 -5.18
CA TYR A 293 -16.74 -24.09 -5.75
C TYR A 293 -15.56 -23.90 -4.80
N ARG A 294 -15.80 -23.77 -3.49
CA ARG A 294 -14.74 -23.62 -2.50
C ARG A 294 -13.86 -24.87 -2.42
N SER A 295 -14.44 -26.06 -2.38
CA SER A 295 -13.69 -27.32 -2.38
C SER A 295 -12.87 -27.49 -3.67
N LEU A 296 -13.45 -27.14 -4.83
CA LEU A 296 -12.74 -27.18 -6.12
C LEU A 296 -11.55 -26.22 -6.16
N LEU A 297 -11.71 -24.98 -5.69
CA LEU A 297 -10.62 -24.00 -5.64
C LEU A 297 -9.52 -24.42 -4.68
N HIS A 298 -9.89 -24.98 -3.52
CA HIS A 298 -8.94 -25.51 -2.53
C HIS A 298 -8.11 -26.63 -3.14
N ALA A 299 -8.76 -27.70 -3.62
CA ALA A 299 -8.10 -28.86 -4.21
C ALA A 299 -7.29 -28.51 -5.46
N TYR A 300 -7.75 -27.56 -6.29
CA TYR A 300 -6.98 -27.07 -7.44
C TYR A 300 -5.67 -26.38 -7.01
N THR A 301 -5.74 -25.48 -6.03
CA THR A 301 -4.55 -24.76 -5.55
C THR A 301 -3.56 -25.71 -4.88
N GLU A 302 -4.06 -26.64 -4.08
CA GLU A 302 -3.26 -27.70 -3.44
C GLU A 302 -2.57 -28.59 -4.50
N GLU A 303 -3.27 -28.97 -5.56
CA GLU A 303 -2.71 -29.76 -6.66
C GLU A 303 -1.62 -28.99 -7.42
N LEU A 304 -1.77 -27.68 -7.63
CA LEU A 304 -0.72 -26.84 -8.23
C LEU A 304 0.55 -26.84 -7.36
N LEU A 305 0.40 -26.67 -6.05
CA LEU A 305 1.52 -26.65 -5.11
C LEU A 305 2.19 -28.02 -5.00
N ARG A 306 1.41 -29.12 -5.01
CA ARG A 306 1.91 -30.50 -5.01
C ARG A 306 2.75 -30.79 -6.26
N GLN A 307 2.38 -30.21 -7.40
CA GLN A 307 3.16 -30.26 -8.65
C GLN A 307 4.29 -29.21 -8.69
N GLN A 308 4.69 -28.63 -7.55
CA GLN A 308 5.76 -27.64 -7.41
C GLN A 308 5.60 -26.44 -8.36
N GLN A 309 4.36 -26.01 -8.60
CA GLN A 309 4.08 -24.82 -9.39
C GLN A 309 4.17 -23.57 -8.51
N PHE A 310 4.69 -22.48 -9.08
CA PHE A 310 4.72 -21.20 -8.38
C PHE A 310 3.37 -20.51 -8.53
N LEU A 311 2.98 -19.72 -7.53
CA LEU A 311 1.73 -18.96 -7.53
C LEU A 311 2.00 -17.47 -7.38
N GLU A 312 1.16 -16.65 -8.00
CA GLU A 312 1.13 -15.21 -7.81
C GLU A 312 -0.24 -14.79 -7.27
N VAL A 313 -0.25 -14.18 -6.09
CA VAL A 313 -1.48 -13.84 -5.37
C VAL A 313 -1.43 -12.40 -4.85
N TYR A 314 -2.39 -11.59 -5.27
CA TYR A 314 -2.57 -10.23 -4.77
C TYR A 314 -3.43 -10.23 -3.50
N LEU A 315 -2.80 -10.05 -2.35
CA LEU A 315 -3.49 -10.04 -1.06
C LEU A 315 -4.51 -8.90 -0.94
N GLU A 316 -4.32 -7.78 -1.66
CA GLU A 316 -5.26 -6.66 -1.67
C GLU A 316 -6.60 -7.01 -2.36
N GLY A 317 -6.60 -7.99 -3.29
CA GLY A 317 -7.75 -8.40 -4.10
C GLY A 317 -8.22 -7.39 -5.17
N THR A 318 -7.75 -6.15 -5.09
CA THR A 318 -7.97 -5.06 -6.06
C THR A 318 -6.74 -4.18 -6.12
N ARG A 319 -6.50 -3.54 -7.28
CA ARG A 319 -5.46 -2.51 -7.41
C ARG A 319 -5.68 -1.37 -6.42
N SER A 320 -4.60 -0.80 -5.92
CA SER A 320 -4.62 0.42 -5.12
C SER A 320 -5.24 1.55 -5.93
N ARG A 321 -6.12 2.28 -5.26
CA ARG A 321 -6.71 3.51 -5.78
C ARG A 321 -6.24 4.72 -4.98
N SER A 322 -5.19 4.66 -4.21
CA SER A 322 -4.73 5.85 -3.48
C SER A 322 -3.22 5.98 -3.50
N GLY A 323 -2.52 5.00 -4.06
CA GLY A 323 -1.09 4.84 -3.88
C GLY A 323 -0.78 4.06 -2.61
N LYS A 324 -1.72 3.90 -1.67
CA LYS A 324 -1.56 3.11 -0.44
C LYS A 324 -2.04 1.66 -0.62
N PRO A 325 -1.40 0.66 0.02
CA PRO A 325 -1.87 -0.71 -0.04
C PRO A 325 -3.23 -0.84 0.67
N SER A 326 -4.15 -1.61 0.08
CA SER A 326 -5.48 -1.87 0.64
C SER A 326 -5.45 -2.94 1.74
N THR A 327 -6.51 -3.06 2.54
CA THR A 327 -6.59 -4.11 3.57
C THR A 327 -6.47 -5.52 2.98
N ALA A 328 -5.59 -6.35 3.53
CA ALA A 328 -5.33 -7.69 3.05
C ALA A 328 -6.56 -8.62 3.15
N ARG A 329 -6.75 -9.46 2.13
CA ARG A 329 -7.76 -10.51 2.01
C ARG A 329 -7.06 -11.86 1.89
N ALA A 330 -6.96 -12.56 3.00
CA ALA A 330 -6.12 -13.76 3.10
C ALA A 330 -6.75 -15.06 2.55
N GLY A 331 -7.80 -14.99 1.72
CA GLY A 331 -8.56 -16.18 1.31
C GLY A 331 -7.80 -17.18 0.42
N MET A 332 -6.89 -16.71 -0.44
CA MET A 332 -6.00 -17.61 -1.18
C MET A 332 -4.81 -18.05 -0.32
N LEU A 333 -4.30 -17.15 0.51
CA LEU A 333 -3.20 -17.46 1.44
C LEU A 333 -3.62 -18.53 2.46
N SER A 334 -4.88 -18.55 2.90
CA SER A 334 -5.38 -19.59 3.80
C SER A 334 -5.27 -20.98 3.19
N ILE A 335 -5.53 -21.13 1.89
CA ILE A 335 -5.40 -22.42 1.20
C ILE A 335 -3.94 -22.89 1.21
N VAL A 336 -3.00 -21.98 0.95
CA VAL A 336 -1.56 -22.27 0.98
C VAL A 336 -1.10 -22.68 2.38
N VAL A 337 -1.50 -21.92 3.40
CA VAL A 337 -1.17 -22.21 4.81
C VAL A 337 -1.77 -23.54 5.24
N ASP A 338 -3.03 -23.79 4.91
CA ASP A 338 -3.73 -25.02 5.25
C ASP A 338 -3.03 -26.23 4.62
N ALA A 339 -2.63 -26.15 3.36
CA ALA A 339 -1.96 -27.24 2.66
C ALA A 339 -0.56 -27.57 3.20
N VAL A 340 0.16 -26.60 3.79
CA VAL A 340 1.41 -26.86 4.53
C VAL A 340 1.12 -27.43 5.91
N HIS A 341 0.11 -26.90 6.60
CA HIS A 341 -0.25 -27.32 7.95
C HIS A 341 -0.81 -28.75 8.00
N THR A 342 -1.61 -29.16 7.01
CA THR A 342 -2.11 -30.54 6.88
C THR A 342 -1.04 -31.53 6.44
N GLY A 343 0.15 -31.05 6.07
CA GLY A 343 1.24 -31.89 5.55
C GLY A 343 1.03 -32.36 4.11
N SER A 344 0.05 -31.82 3.39
CA SER A 344 -0.15 -32.12 1.96
C SER A 344 1.07 -31.71 1.12
N ILE A 345 1.76 -30.65 1.53
CA ILE A 345 2.99 -30.16 0.93
C ILE A 345 4.02 -29.97 2.05
N PRO A 346 5.29 -30.35 1.87
CA PRO A 346 6.30 -30.27 2.93
C PRO A 346 6.59 -28.83 3.39
N ASP A 347 6.65 -27.88 2.46
CA ASP A 347 6.86 -26.45 2.73
C ASP A 347 6.56 -25.59 1.49
N VAL A 348 6.41 -24.28 1.69
CA VAL A 348 6.21 -23.26 0.66
C VAL A 348 7.08 -22.05 0.99
N LEU A 349 7.77 -21.49 -0.01
CA LEU A 349 8.49 -20.23 0.15
C LEU A 349 7.61 -19.04 -0.21
N VAL A 350 7.48 -18.10 0.70
CA VAL A 350 6.74 -16.86 0.49
C VAL A 350 7.71 -15.77 0.05
N VAL A 351 7.36 -15.06 -1.03
CA VAL A 351 8.17 -13.96 -1.60
C VAL A 351 7.32 -12.68 -1.66
N PRO A 352 7.46 -11.77 -0.68
CA PRO A 352 6.88 -10.43 -0.77
C PRO A 352 7.51 -9.65 -1.93
N VAL A 353 6.72 -8.90 -2.69
CA VAL A 353 7.23 -8.12 -3.85
C VAL A 353 6.73 -6.67 -3.79
N GLY A 354 7.68 -5.72 -3.76
CA GLY A 354 7.41 -4.29 -3.88
C GLY A 354 7.41 -3.84 -5.35
N ILE A 355 6.52 -2.91 -5.71
CA ILE A 355 6.45 -2.33 -7.06
C ILE A 355 6.18 -0.84 -6.96
N SER A 356 7.01 -0.05 -7.67
CA SER A 356 6.91 1.40 -7.73
C SER A 356 7.02 1.91 -9.17
N TYR A 357 6.24 2.95 -9.48
CA TYR A 357 6.13 3.56 -10.80
C TYR A 357 6.38 5.06 -10.71
N ASP A 358 7.18 5.63 -11.61
CA ASP A 358 7.21 7.10 -11.73
C ASP A 358 5.83 7.62 -12.18
N ARG A 359 5.21 6.95 -13.16
CA ARG A 359 3.87 7.27 -13.66
C ARG A 359 3.05 6.03 -13.91
N ILE A 360 1.84 5.99 -13.37
CA ILE A 360 0.92 4.88 -13.63
C ILE A 360 0.29 5.02 -15.02
N ILE A 361 0.13 3.87 -15.67
CA ILE A 361 -0.37 3.76 -17.04
C ILE A 361 -1.87 4.11 -17.16
N GLU A 362 -2.62 3.81 -16.12
CA GLU A 362 -4.08 3.73 -16.15
C GLU A 362 -4.74 5.11 -16.05
N GLY A 363 -5.22 5.62 -17.19
CA GLY A 363 -5.89 6.92 -17.25
C GLY A 363 -7.30 7.00 -16.61
N ASN A 364 -7.84 5.89 -16.09
CA ASN A 364 -9.18 5.87 -15.46
C ASN A 364 -9.14 6.15 -13.95
N TYR A 365 -7.96 6.28 -13.36
CA TYR A 365 -7.81 6.49 -11.92
C TYR A 365 -8.61 7.68 -11.39
N ASN A 366 -8.42 8.87 -11.99
CA ASN A 366 -9.15 10.08 -11.60
C ASN A 366 -10.67 9.92 -11.75
N SER A 367 -11.13 9.16 -12.76
CA SER A 367 -12.55 8.90 -12.94
C SER A 367 -13.14 8.01 -11.83
N GLU A 368 -12.38 7.02 -11.36
CA GLU A 368 -12.78 6.17 -10.23
C GLU A 368 -12.74 6.93 -8.90
N GLN A 369 -11.77 7.84 -8.74
CA GLN A 369 -11.71 8.75 -7.59
C GLN A 369 -12.84 9.78 -7.58
N LEU A 370 -13.38 10.11 -8.76
CA LEU A 370 -14.59 10.91 -8.90
C LEU A 370 -15.88 10.11 -8.67
N GLY A 371 -15.77 8.86 -8.18
CA GLY A 371 -16.90 7.99 -7.89
C GLY A 371 -17.64 7.48 -9.13
N LYS A 372 -17.09 7.64 -10.34
CA LYS A 372 -17.71 7.12 -11.56
C LYS A 372 -17.66 5.58 -11.53
N PRO A 373 -18.72 4.89 -11.99
CA PRO A 373 -18.74 3.43 -11.98
C PRO A 373 -17.62 2.87 -12.83
N LYS A 374 -17.06 1.73 -12.40
CA LYS A 374 -16.04 1.02 -13.17
C LYS A 374 -16.63 0.65 -14.53
N LYS A 375 -16.09 1.22 -15.60
CA LYS A 375 -16.42 0.78 -16.96
C LYS A 375 -15.64 -0.51 -17.24
N ASN A 376 -16.34 -1.55 -17.71
CA ASN A 376 -15.67 -2.73 -18.21
C ASN A 376 -14.82 -2.33 -19.43
N GLU A 377 -13.57 -2.78 -19.46
CA GLU A 377 -12.68 -2.49 -20.58
C GLU A 377 -13.10 -3.32 -21.79
N SER A 378 -13.35 -2.68 -22.93
CA SER A 378 -13.59 -3.39 -24.19
C SER A 378 -12.25 -3.72 -24.85
N LEU A 379 -12.20 -4.76 -25.70
CA LEU A 379 -10.97 -5.11 -26.45
C LEU A 379 -10.46 -3.92 -27.28
N TRP A 380 -11.37 -3.17 -27.89
CA TRP A 380 -11.05 -1.94 -28.61
C TRP A 380 -10.46 -0.87 -27.68
N GLY A 381 -11.04 -0.69 -26.48
CA GLY A 381 -10.52 0.21 -25.46
C GLY A 381 -9.11 -0.15 -25.01
N ILE A 382 -8.82 -1.45 -24.85
CA ILE A 382 -7.47 -1.95 -24.52
C ILE A 382 -6.51 -1.67 -25.67
N ALA A 383 -6.87 -1.99 -26.91
CA ALA A 383 -6.03 -1.77 -28.09
C ALA A 383 -5.71 -0.27 -28.29
N CYS A 384 -6.72 0.60 -28.23
CA CYS A 384 -6.52 2.06 -28.24
C CYS A 384 -5.69 2.53 -27.05
N GLY A 385 -5.87 1.90 -25.89
CA GLY A 385 -5.06 2.12 -24.69
C GLY A 385 -3.58 1.87 -24.95
N VAL A 386 -3.23 0.69 -25.45
CA VAL A 386 -1.85 0.30 -25.81
C VAL A 386 -1.24 1.25 -26.83
N PHE A 387 -2.00 1.63 -27.86
CA PHE A 387 -1.51 2.57 -28.87
C PHE A 387 -1.27 3.98 -28.30
N ARG A 388 -2.14 4.44 -27.41
CA ARG A 388 -1.95 5.69 -26.67
C ARG A 388 -0.76 5.61 -25.72
N MET A 389 -0.52 4.45 -25.13
CA MET A 389 0.62 4.21 -24.23
C MET A 389 1.95 4.30 -24.98
N LEU A 390 2.05 3.70 -26.17
CA LEU A 390 3.26 3.77 -27.01
C LEU A 390 3.63 5.19 -27.45
N ARG A 391 2.71 6.16 -27.34
CA ARG A 391 2.96 7.57 -27.64
C ARG A 391 3.38 8.39 -26.42
N LYS A 392 3.38 7.79 -25.22
CA LYS A 392 3.68 8.46 -23.96
C LYS A 392 4.88 7.79 -23.28
N ASN A 393 5.63 8.59 -22.53
CA ASN A 393 6.69 8.10 -21.66
C ASN A 393 6.16 8.01 -20.23
N TYR A 394 6.23 6.82 -19.62
CA TYR A 394 5.77 6.55 -18.27
C TYR A 394 6.91 6.53 -17.24
N GLY A 395 8.12 6.90 -17.64
CA GLY A 395 9.28 6.93 -16.74
C GLY A 395 9.79 5.54 -16.41
N CYS A 396 10.29 5.37 -15.20
CA CYS A 396 10.88 4.13 -14.73
C CYS A 396 9.91 3.34 -13.85
N VAL A 397 10.12 2.02 -13.84
CA VAL A 397 9.47 1.09 -12.93
C VAL A 397 10.54 0.42 -12.09
N ARG A 398 10.30 0.29 -10.79
CA ARG A 398 11.17 -0.44 -9.88
C ARG A 398 10.41 -1.61 -9.26
N VAL A 399 10.98 -2.80 -9.38
CA VAL A 399 10.45 -4.03 -8.76
C VAL A 399 11.49 -4.57 -7.79
N ASP A 400 11.06 -4.74 -6.54
CA ASP A 400 11.91 -5.20 -5.44
C ASP A 400 11.41 -6.55 -4.93
N PHE A 401 12.21 -7.61 -5.13
CA PHE A 401 11.90 -8.94 -4.60
C PHE A 401 12.49 -9.08 -3.20
N ASN A 402 11.65 -9.40 -2.22
CA ASN A 402 12.13 -9.60 -0.87
C ASN A 402 12.68 -11.03 -0.71
N GLN A 403 13.51 -11.23 0.31
CA GLN A 403 14.11 -12.50 0.68
C GLN A 403 13.02 -13.56 0.86
N PRO A 404 13.06 -14.66 0.09
CA PRO A 404 12.13 -15.77 0.26
C PRO A 404 12.25 -16.36 1.67
N PHE A 405 11.11 -16.63 2.32
CA PHE A 405 11.09 -17.25 3.63
C PHE A 405 10.15 -18.46 3.67
N SER A 406 10.50 -19.45 4.49
CA SER A 406 9.77 -20.72 4.62
C SER A 406 8.53 -20.56 5.49
N LEU A 407 7.38 -21.01 4.99
CA LEU A 407 6.11 -20.92 5.70
C LEU A 407 6.07 -21.84 6.92
N LYS A 408 6.68 -23.03 6.84
CA LYS A 408 6.73 -24.01 7.94
C LYS A 408 7.35 -23.48 9.23
N VAL A 409 8.34 -22.59 9.09
CA VAL A 409 9.14 -22.04 10.19
C VAL A 409 8.63 -20.65 10.64
N THR A 410 7.49 -20.21 10.10
CA THR A 410 6.99 -18.86 10.37
C THR A 410 6.21 -18.83 11.69
N ASP A 411 6.84 -18.35 12.75
CA ASP A 411 6.17 -17.99 14.01
C ASP A 411 5.66 -16.54 13.94
N CYS A 412 4.60 -16.30 13.16
CA CYS A 412 3.87 -15.02 13.21
C CYS A 412 2.91 -14.97 14.41
N LYS A 413 3.38 -15.42 15.58
CA LYS A 413 2.69 -15.14 16.83
C LYS A 413 2.75 -13.61 16.99
N SER A 414 1.59 -12.97 17.11
CA SER A 414 1.59 -11.63 17.73
C SER A 414 2.40 -11.76 19.03
N PRO A 415 3.21 -10.75 19.42
CA PRO A 415 3.79 -10.77 20.76
C PRO A 415 2.65 -11.19 21.67
N ALA A 416 2.82 -12.33 22.33
CA ALA A 416 1.82 -12.82 23.25
C ALA A 416 1.44 -11.59 24.07
N THR A 417 0.17 -11.42 24.39
CA THR A 417 -0.16 -10.93 25.72
C THR A 417 0.54 -11.90 26.69
N GLY A 418 1.86 -11.77 26.81
CA GLY A 418 2.64 -12.35 27.86
C GLY A 418 1.97 -11.79 29.08
N GLY A 419 1.49 -12.69 29.93
CA GLY A 419 0.96 -12.35 31.23
C GLY A 419 2.04 -11.59 31.99
N LEU A 420 2.05 -10.27 31.85
CA LEU A 420 1.79 -9.46 33.01
C LEU A 420 0.34 -9.79 33.36
N THR A 421 0.15 -10.55 34.44
CA THR A 421 -1.10 -10.53 35.18
C THR A 421 -1.30 -9.10 35.71
N VAL A 422 -1.64 -8.17 34.81
CA VAL A 422 -2.34 -6.95 35.18
C VAL A 422 -3.73 -7.45 35.55
N GLY A 423 -3.96 -7.56 36.86
CA GLY A 423 -5.26 -7.92 37.40
C GLY A 423 -6.32 -7.10 36.70
N LYS A 424 -7.28 -7.80 36.09
CA LYS A 424 -8.67 -7.41 35.83
C LYS A 424 -9.00 -5.90 35.99
N ARG A 425 -8.33 -4.99 35.28
CA ARG A 425 -8.79 -3.60 35.14
C ARG A 425 -9.93 -3.60 34.13
N ARG A 426 -11.17 -3.65 34.65
CA ARG A 426 -12.28 -2.95 34.01
C ARG A 426 -11.91 -1.46 34.01
N GLY A 427 -12.28 -0.73 32.95
CA GLY A 427 -11.94 0.69 32.81
C GLY A 427 -10.92 1.02 31.73
N THR A 428 -11.24 0.73 30.46
CA THR A 428 -10.91 1.62 29.34
C THR A 428 -12.12 1.63 28.40
N PRO A 429 -12.63 2.80 27.97
CA PRO A 429 -13.85 2.85 27.19
C PRO A 429 -13.66 2.67 25.68
N TRP A 430 -12.45 2.27 25.26
CA TRP A 430 -12.16 1.92 23.88
C TRP A 430 -11.76 0.46 23.74
N THR A 431 -12.62 -0.42 24.24
CA THR A 431 -12.64 -1.79 23.78
C THR A 431 -13.40 -1.84 22.46
N VAL A 432 -12.65 -1.72 21.35
CA VAL A 432 -13.07 -2.41 20.13
C VAL A 432 -13.37 -3.84 20.55
N ARG A 433 -14.50 -4.34 20.08
CA ARG A 433 -15.00 -5.69 20.30
C ARG A 433 -13.95 -6.71 19.86
N HIS A 434 -12.94 -6.96 20.68
CA HIS A 434 -12.35 -8.28 20.75
C HIS A 434 -13.52 -9.16 21.11
N ARG A 435 -13.84 -10.12 20.23
CA ARG A 435 -14.70 -11.24 20.58
C ARG A 435 -14.30 -11.69 22.00
N PRO A 436 -15.27 -11.97 22.88
CA PRO A 436 -15.04 -12.09 24.31
C PRO A 436 -13.81 -12.96 24.55
N ALA A 437 -12.91 -12.49 25.42
CA ALA A 437 -11.84 -13.31 25.98
C ALA A 437 -12.50 -14.48 26.70
N ILE A 438 -12.65 -15.59 25.99
CA ILE A 438 -12.99 -16.86 26.58
C ILE A 438 -11.68 -17.35 27.18
N THR A 439 -11.56 -17.25 28.50
CA THR A 439 -10.63 -18.07 29.27
C THR A 439 -11.06 -19.52 29.10
N GLY A 440 -10.49 -20.15 28.07
CA GLY A 440 -10.76 -21.49 27.61
C GLY A 440 -10.01 -21.64 26.29
N GLU A 441 -9.27 -22.73 26.12
CA GLU A 441 -8.48 -23.02 24.92
C GLU A 441 -9.27 -22.62 23.67
N LEU A 442 -8.79 -21.58 22.97
CA LEU A 442 -9.44 -21.09 21.77
C LEU A 442 -9.47 -22.25 20.77
N PRO A 443 -10.61 -22.58 20.13
CA PRO A 443 -10.64 -23.60 19.09
C PRO A 443 -9.56 -23.30 18.05
N ASP A 444 -8.74 -24.30 17.72
CA ASP A 444 -7.55 -24.20 16.85
C ASP A 444 -7.81 -23.40 15.55
N ASP A 445 -9.02 -23.51 15.01
CA ASP A 445 -9.52 -22.77 13.86
C ASP A 445 -9.52 -21.23 13.99
N ILE A 446 -9.76 -20.68 15.19
CA ILE A 446 -9.76 -19.23 15.41
C ILE A 446 -8.33 -18.71 15.44
N PHE A 447 -7.45 -19.42 16.16
CA PHE A 447 -6.02 -19.12 16.22
C PHE A 447 -5.40 -19.17 14.82
N ARG A 448 -5.72 -20.21 14.03
CA ARG A 448 -5.29 -20.35 12.63
C ARG A 448 -5.74 -19.20 11.73
N ARG A 449 -6.97 -18.71 11.88
CA ARG A 449 -7.45 -17.55 11.09
C ARG A 449 -6.74 -16.26 11.47
N GLN A 450 -6.43 -16.06 12.75
CA GLN A 450 -5.67 -14.91 13.23
C GLN A 450 -4.21 -15.00 12.72
N LEU A 451 -3.61 -16.18 12.90
CA LEU A 451 -2.60 -16.82 12.06
C LEU A 451 -2.34 -16.14 10.71
N ILE A 452 -3.20 -16.56 9.80
CA ILE A 452 -3.23 -16.23 8.39
C ILE A 452 -3.41 -14.72 8.15
N ASN A 453 -4.26 -14.06 8.95
CA ASN A 453 -4.48 -12.63 8.83
C ASN A 453 -3.23 -11.83 9.22
N ASN A 454 -2.54 -12.24 10.28
CA ASN A 454 -1.28 -11.62 10.70
C ASN A 454 -0.20 -11.83 9.64
N LEU A 455 -0.06 -13.05 9.11
CA LEU A 455 0.86 -13.30 8.01
C LEU A 455 0.57 -12.41 6.79
N ALA A 456 -0.69 -12.29 6.38
CA ALA A 456 -1.09 -11.45 5.25
C ALA A 456 -0.75 -9.96 5.48
N LYS A 457 -1.04 -9.44 6.68
CA LYS A 457 -0.68 -8.05 7.05
C LYS A 457 0.83 -7.86 7.08
N HIS A 458 1.58 -8.81 7.63
CA HIS A 458 3.04 -8.75 7.71
C HIS A 458 3.68 -8.73 6.33
N VAL A 459 3.25 -9.62 5.43
CA VAL A 459 3.76 -9.67 4.05
C VAL A 459 3.45 -8.38 3.31
N LEU A 460 2.22 -7.87 3.40
CA LEU A 460 1.84 -6.63 2.74
C LEU A 460 2.62 -5.42 3.27
N PHE A 461 2.83 -5.35 4.59
CA PHE A 461 3.68 -4.33 5.21
C PHE A 461 5.13 -4.42 4.69
N THR A 462 5.68 -5.64 4.61
CA THR A 462 7.06 -5.88 4.14
C THR A 462 7.22 -5.53 2.65
N ALA A 463 6.26 -5.90 1.82
CA ALA A 463 6.25 -5.58 0.38
C ALA A 463 6.09 -4.07 0.13
N ASN A 464 5.26 -3.38 0.92
CA ASN A 464 5.13 -1.93 0.82
C ASN A 464 6.39 -1.21 1.32
N LYS A 465 6.96 -1.62 2.45
CA LYS A 465 8.20 -1.03 3.01
C LYS A 465 9.40 -1.20 2.07
N SER A 466 9.48 -2.31 1.33
CA SER A 466 10.57 -2.54 0.39
C SER A 466 10.37 -1.86 -0.97
N SER A 467 9.20 -1.27 -1.24
CA SER A 467 8.94 -0.59 -2.51
C SER A 467 9.72 0.72 -2.58
N ALA A 468 10.58 0.88 -3.58
CA ALA A 468 11.41 2.08 -3.71
C ALA A 468 10.59 3.37 -3.88
N ILE A 469 11.06 4.48 -3.32
CA ILE A 469 10.42 5.79 -3.49
C ILE A 469 10.86 6.43 -4.82
N MET A 470 9.90 6.79 -5.66
CA MET A 470 10.13 7.39 -6.98
C MET A 470 10.26 8.91 -6.90
N SER A 471 10.85 9.51 -7.94
CA SER A 471 11.08 10.95 -8.03
C SER A 471 9.77 11.75 -8.00
N THR A 472 8.75 11.26 -8.68
CA THR A 472 7.40 11.84 -8.73
C THR A 472 6.69 11.81 -7.39
N HIS A 473 6.96 10.81 -6.54
CA HIS A 473 6.40 10.77 -5.19
C HIS A 473 6.90 11.94 -4.33
N ILE A 474 8.21 12.19 -4.38
CA ILE A 474 8.85 13.28 -3.61
C ILE A 474 8.35 14.65 -4.11
N VAL A 475 8.40 14.89 -5.43
CA VAL A 475 7.97 16.18 -6.00
C VAL A 475 6.49 16.43 -5.73
N ALA A 476 5.62 15.43 -5.91
CA ALA A 476 4.19 15.59 -5.60
C ALA A 476 3.94 15.89 -4.11
N CYS A 477 4.67 15.23 -3.22
CA CYS A 477 4.60 15.48 -1.78
C CYS A 477 5.03 16.90 -1.41
N LEU A 478 6.17 17.37 -1.93
CA LEU A 478 6.67 18.72 -1.67
C LEU A 478 5.72 19.79 -2.22
N LEU A 479 5.16 19.59 -3.41
CA LEU A 479 4.21 20.54 -4.00
C LEU A 479 2.89 20.63 -3.21
N LEU A 480 2.39 19.51 -2.65
CA LEU A 480 1.13 19.52 -1.89
C LEU A 480 1.31 20.01 -0.45
N TYR A 481 2.38 19.60 0.23
CA TYR A 481 2.51 19.72 1.70
C TYR A 481 3.65 20.63 2.16
N ARG A 482 4.28 21.36 1.24
CA ARG A 482 5.28 22.38 1.58
C ARG A 482 5.14 23.62 0.70
N HIS A 483 4.94 23.41 -0.59
CA HIS A 483 5.00 24.44 -1.63
C HIS A 483 3.67 24.64 -2.36
N ARG A 484 2.56 24.57 -1.62
CA ARG A 484 1.22 24.62 -2.21
C ARG A 484 0.90 25.92 -2.93
N GLN A 485 1.47 27.03 -2.46
CA GLN A 485 1.34 28.36 -3.08
C GLN A 485 2.31 28.57 -4.25
N GLY A 486 3.18 27.60 -4.52
CA GLY A 486 4.24 27.67 -5.53
C GLY A 486 5.62 27.92 -4.94
N VAL A 487 6.64 27.53 -5.70
CA VAL A 487 8.05 27.60 -5.30
C VAL A 487 8.94 27.82 -6.52
N VAL A 488 10.08 28.47 -6.32
CA VAL A 488 11.10 28.61 -7.36
C VAL A 488 11.81 27.27 -7.58
N LEU A 489 12.15 26.94 -8.82
CA LEU A 489 12.81 25.66 -9.17
C LEU A 489 14.07 25.38 -8.33
N SER A 490 14.93 26.36 -8.12
CA SER A 490 16.15 26.23 -7.31
C SER A 490 15.85 25.76 -5.88
N LYS A 491 14.84 26.37 -5.23
CA LYS A 491 14.38 25.97 -3.90
C LYS A 491 13.72 24.59 -3.89
N LEU A 492 12.96 24.24 -4.92
CA LEU A 492 12.36 22.91 -5.05
C LEU A 492 13.44 21.82 -5.17
N VAL A 493 14.52 22.07 -5.91
CA VAL A 493 15.64 21.14 -6.06
C VAL A 493 16.39 20.95 -4.74
N GLU A 494 16.59 22.03 -3.99
CA GLU A 494 17.17 21.97 -2.63
C GLU A 494 16.30 21.09 -1.72
N ASP A 495 15.00 21.39 -1.63
CA ASP A 495 14.09 20.65 -0.75
C ASP A 495 13.89 19.19 -1.21
N PHE A 496 14.01 18.92 -2.51
CA PHE A 496 14.04 17.55 -3.05
C PHE A 496 15.29 16.79 -2.60
N PHE A 497 16.48 17.39 -2.71
CA PHE A 497 17.73 16.76 -2.26
C PHE A 497 17.64 16.41 -0.78
N ASN A 498 17.12 17.35 -0.01
CA ASN A 498 16.91 17.23 1.41
C ASN A 498 15.94 16.10 1.78
N MET A 499 14.75 16.06 1.14
CA MET A 499 13.77 14.98 1.34
C MET A 499 14.34 13.60 0.97
N LYS A 500 15.16 13.56 -0.10
CA LYS A 500 15.84 12.35 -0.54
C LYS A 500 16.80 11.81 0.53
N GLU A 501 17.57 12.66 1.21
CA GLU A 501 18.43 12.23 2.33
C GLU A 501 17.62 11.72 3.54
N GLU A 502 16.49 12.37 3.86
CA GLU A 502 15.59 11.95 4.94
C GLU A 502 14.92 10.58 4.70
N ILE A 503 14.66 10.25 3.45
CA ILE A 503 14.12 8.93 3.07
C ILE A 503 15.19 7.85 3.26
N LEU A 504 16.44 8.15 2.84
CA LEU A 504 17.57 7.22 2.97
C LEU A 504 17.95 7.00 4.44
N SER A 505 17.87 8.03 5.28
CA SER A 505 18.16 7.91 6.72
C SER A 505 17.19 6.96 7.43
N ARG A 506 15.96 6.84 6.92
CA ARG A 506 14.88 5.93 7.39
C ARG A 506 14.93 4.53 6.78
N ASP A 507 16.03 4.16 6.11
CA ASP A 507 16.25 2.87 5.47
C ASP A 507 15.24 2.51 4.36
N PHE A 508 14.78 3.52 3.60
CA PHE A 508 14.03 3.33 2.36
C PHE A 508 14.96 3.52 1.13
N ASP A 509 14.79 2.70 0.10
CA ASP A 509 15.53 2.86 -1.18
C ASP A 509 14.78 3.80 -2.14
N LEU A 510 15.51 4.30 -3.14
CA LEU A 510 15.03 5.26 -4.14
C LEU A 510 15.01 4.63 -5.54
N GLY A 511 13.99 4.94 -6.34
CA GLY A 511 13.85 4.43 -7.71
C GLY A 511 14.64 5.19 -8.78
N PHE A 512 15.46 6.17 -8.39
CA PHE A 512 16.19 7.06 -9.29
C PHE A 512 17.60 7.35 -8.76
N SER A 513 18.50 7.81 -9.63
CA SER A 513 19.87 8.23 -9.31
C SER A 513 20.30 9.37 -10.24
N GLY A 514 21.34 10.12 -9.85
CA GLY A 514 21.89 11.22 -10.66
C GLY A 514 21.77 12.56 -9.95
N ASN A 515 21.98 13.65 -10.70
CA ASN A 515 21.84 15.01 -10.20
C ASN A 515 20.37 15.32 -9.85
N SER A 516 20.13 15.97 -8.72
CA SER A 516 18.79 16.32 -8.24
C SER A 516 18.03 17.20 -9.22
N GLU A 517 18.71 18.13 -9.89
CA GLU A 517 18.08 19.07 -10.84
C GLU A 517 17.43 18.32 -12.01
N ASP A 518 18.20 17.46 -12.68
CA ASP A 518 17.72 16.64 -13.79
C ASP A 518 16.54 15.75 -13.38
N VAL A 519 16.63 15.15 -12.18
CA VAL A 519 15.60 14.29 -11.63
C VAL A 519 14.31 15.05 -11.34
N VAL A 520 14.41 16.25 -10.75
CA VAL A 520 13.25 17.11 -10.49
C VAL A 520 12.60 17.56 -11.79
N MET A 521 13.38 18.03 -12.76
CA MET A 521 12.87 18.42 -14.07
C MET A 521 12.17 17.26 -14.78
N ARG A 522 12.75 16.05 -14.69
CA ARG A 522 12.13 14.85 -15.23
C ARG A 522 10.81 14.51 -14.52
N ALA A 523 10.77 14.60 -13.19
CA ALA A 523 9.57 14.33 -12.41
C ALA A 523 8.45 15.34 -12.76
N LEU A 524 8.77 16.63 -12.88
CA LEU A 524 7.83 17.68 -13.31
C LEU A 524 7.25 17.38 -14.70
N HIS A 525 8.10 16.96 -15.64
CA HIS A 525 7.64 16.55 -16.97
C HIS A 525 6.69 15.34 -16.94
N LEU A 526 6.94 14.36 -16.05
CA LEU A 526 6.08 13.18 -15.91
C LEU A 526 4.73 13.52 -15.25
N LEU A 527 4.71 14.41 -14.27
CA LEU A 527 3.50 14.94 -13.62
C LEU A 527 2.67 15.79 -14.60
N GLY A 528 3.31 16.46 -15.56
CA GLY A 528 2.66 17.13 -16.68
C GLY A 528 1.58 18.13 -16.23
N ASN A 529 0.33 17.91 -16.67
CA ASN A 529 -0.81 18.81 -16.41
C ASN A 529 -1.17 18.97 -14.92
N CYS A 530 -0.57 18.19 -14.02
CA CYS A 530 -0.76 18.36 -12.60
C CYS A 530 -0.02 19.57 -12.02
N VAL A 531 0.92 20.14 -12.78
CA VAL A 531 1.80 21.21 -12.33
C VAL A 531 1.71 22.37 -13.32
N ASN A 532 1.63 23.58 -12.78
CA ASN A 532 1.71 24.81 -13.53
C ASN A 532 3.13 25.37 -13.39
N VAL A 533 3.75 25.67 -14.54
CA VAL A 533 5.06 26.31 -14.59
C VAL A 533 4.86 27.70 -15.16
N THR A 534 5.16 28.72 -14.38
CA THR A 534 5.10 30.12 -14.81
C THR A 534 6.52 30.67 -14.90
N SER A 535 6.83 31.34 -16.00
CA SER A 535 8.08 32.10 -16.11
C SER A 535 7.93 33.35 -15.25
N SER A 536 8.81 33.55 -14.27
CA SER A 536 8.82 34.81 -13.54
C SER A 536 9.41 35.90 -14.45
N ALA A 537 8.73 37.04 -14.56
CA ALA A 537 9.23 38.21 -15.29
C ALA A 537 10.38 38.95 -14.56
N ASN A 538 10.86 38.41 -13.43
CA ASN A 538 11.98 38.97 -12.69
C ASN A 538 13.30 38.78 -13.47
N ARG A 539 14.24 39.71 -13.25
CA ARG A 539 15.52 39.87 -13.98
C ARG A 539 16.44 38.63 -14.07
N ASN A 540 16.10 37.52 -13.40
CA ASN A 540 16.91 36.30 -13.33
C ASN A 540 16.33 35.13 -14.17
N GLY A 541 15.14 35.26 -14.77
CA GLY A 541 14.57 34.22 -15.64
C GLY A 541 14.19 32.90 -14.96
N GLU A 542 14.06 32.86 -13.62
CA GLU A 542 13.72 31.64 -12.89
C GLU A 542 12.25 31.23 -13.05
N PHE A 543 12.02 29.91 -13.11
CA PHE A 543 10.68 29.31 -13.21
C PHE A 543 10.05 29.13 -11.83
N THR A 544 8.80 29.58 -11.68
CA THR A 544 7.95 29.29 -10.53
C THR A 544 7.06 28.10 -10.84
N ILE A 545 7.02 27.14 -9.91
CA ILE A 545 6.33 25.87 -10.05
C ILE A 545 5.26 25.78 -8.97
N ALA A 546 4.02 25.54 -9.37
CA ALA A 546 2.89 25.40 -8.44
C ALA A 546 2.01 24.20 -8.81
N PRO A 547 1.37 23.54 -7.84
CA PRO A 547 0.39 22.50 -8.13
C PRO A 547 -0.84 23.10 -8.83
N SER A 548 -1.38 22.39 -9.81
CA SER A 548 -2.66 22.74 -10.45
C SER A 548 -3.80 22.56 -9.46
N GLN A 549 -4.64 23.60 -9.31
CA GLN A 549 -5.77 23.62 -8.37
C GLN A 549 -7.01 22.87 -8.88
N THR A 550 -6.92 22.23 -10.05
CA THR A 550 -8.03 21.42 -10.56
C THR A 550 -8.17 20.13 -9.75
N VAL A 551 -9.40 19.75 -9.41
CA VAL A 551 -9.67 18.51 -8.62
C VAL A 551 -8.97 17.27 -9.19
N PRO A 552 -8.99 17.00 -10.52
CA PRO A 552 -8.30 15.84 -11.07
C PRO A 552 -6.78 15.89 -10.89
N ALA A 553 -6.15 17.08 -10.99
CA ALA A 553 -4.72 17.25 -10.76
C ALA A 553 -4.35 17.00 -9.30
N LEU A 554 -5.11 17.57 -8.35
CA LEU A 554 -4.90 17.35 -6.92
C LEU A 554 -5.05 15.87 -6.55
N PHE A 555 -6.01 15.16 -7.14
CA PHE A 555 -6.20 13.72 -6.89
C PHE A 555 -5.03 12.88 -7.44
N GLU A 556 -4.47 13.27 -8.59
CA GLU A 556 -3.31 12.59 -9.19
C GLU A 556 -2.02 12.90 -8.40
N LEU A 557 -1.80 14.15 -7.98
CA LEU A 557 -0.69 14.50 -7.08
C LEU A 557 -0.80 13.77 -5.75
N ASN A 558 -1.99 13.72 -5.15
CA ASN A 558 -2.20 13.00 -3.89
C ASN A 558 -1.84 11.52 -4.04
N PHE A 559 -2.26 10.89 -5.15
CA PHE A 559 -1.90 9.50 -5.45
C PHE A 559 -0.40 9.24 -5.40
N TYR A 560 0.41 10.09 -6.03
CA TYR A 560 1.87 9.95 -6.02
C TYR A 560 2.47 10.32 -4.66
N SER A 561 1.97 11.37 -4.01
CA SER A 561 2.45 11.80 -2.68
C SER A 561 2.26 10.73 -1.60
N ASN A 562 1.19 9.92 -1.70
CA ASN A 562 0.91 8.82 -0.79
C ASN A 562 2.00 7.74 -0.77
N GLY A 563 2.91 7.74 -1.75
CA GLY A 563 4.14 6.97 -1.70
C GLY A 563 5.01 7.30 -0.48
N LEU A 564 5.03 8.55 0.00
CA LEU A 564 5.81 8.97 1.18
C LEU A 564 5.05 8.78 2.50
N PHE A 565 3.73 8.54 2.46
CA PHE A 565 2.90 8.46 3.66
C PHE A 565 3.40 7.40 4.66
N HIS A 566 3.83 6.24 4.17
CA HIS A 566 4.34 5.15 5.01
C HIS A 566 5.79 5.35 5.50
N VAL A 567 6.51 6.33 4.95
CA VAL A 567 7.87 6.71 5.40
C VAL A 567 7.79 7.53 6.68
N PHE A 568 6.82 8.45 6.76
CA PHE A 568 6.70 9.42 7.86
C PHE A 568 5.61 9.08 8.88
N ILE A 569 4.77 8.07 8.65
CA ILE A 569 3.59 7.80 9.49
C ILE A 569 3.88 7.68 10.99
N SER A 570 4.95 7.00 11.39
CA SER A 570 5.28 6.83 12.79
C SER A 570 5.63 8.16 13.47
N ASP A 571 6.27 9.06 12.71
CA ASP A 571 6.70 10.37 13.19
C ASP A 571 5.49 11.33 13.22
N MET A 572 4.59 11.25 12.22
CA MET A 572 3.34 12.02 12.16
C MET A 572 2.39 11.69 13.31
N VAL A 573 2.30 10.41 13.69
CA VAL A 573 1.39 10.00 14.77
C VAL A 573 1.95 10.38 16.15
N ALA A 574 3.26 10.37 16.32
CA ALA A 574 3.93 10.85 17.52
C ALA A 574 3.81 12.37 17.74
N GLU A 575 3.33 13.13 16.75
CA GLU A 575 3.26 14.59 16.81
C GLU A 575 1.93 15.13 17.35
N SER A 576 0.83 14.38 17.22
CA SER A 576 -0.56 14.86 17.33
C SER A 576 -1.02 15.39 18.72
N GLU A 577 -0.09 15.68 19.62
CA GLU A 577 -0.33 16.27 20.93
C GLU A 577 0.19 17.70 21.13
N SER A 578 1.04 18.22 20.26
CA SER A 578 1.55 19.58 20.49
C SER A 578 0.44 20.60 20.21
N ASP A 579 -0.20 21.12 21.27
CA ASP A 579 -1.14 22.23 21.25
C ASP A 579 -0.37 23.53 20.91
N HIS A 580 0.21 23.56 19.71
CA HIS A 580 0.93 24.71 19.20
C HIS A 580 -0.08 25.76 18.75
N LYS A 581 -0.42 26.68 19.67
CA LYS A 581 -0.93 27.97 19.25
C LYS A 581 0.22 28.76 18.60
N PRO A 582 0.12 29.14 17.31
CA PRO A 582 1.16 29.92 16.66
C PRO A 582 1.34 31.26 17.40
N GLY A 583 2.56 31.52 17.90
CA GLY A 583 2.93 32.78 18.54
C GLY A 583 3.16 32.77 20.05
N SER A 584 2.99 31.63 20.75
CA SER A 584 3.39 31.51 22.17
C SER A 584 4.75 30.83 22.28
N PRO A 585 5.75 31.40 22.99
CA PRO A 585 6.98 30.68 23.31
C PRO A 585 6.60 29.44 24.13
N CYS A 586 6.79 28.26 23.55
CA CYS A 586 6.25 27.03 24.08
C CYS A 586 7.21 26.48 25.14
N SER A 587 6.93 26.72 26.43
CA SER A 587 7.48 25.97 27.56
C SER A 587 6.52 24.86 28.00
N LEU A 588 5.85 24.18 27.05
CA LEU A 588 4.97 23.06 27.36
C LEU A 588 5.82 21.79 27.49
N LEU A 589 6.00 21.35 28.74
CA LEU A 589 6.50 20.03 29.09
C LEU A 589 5.50 18.96 28.62
N LEU A 590 5.94 18.07 27.74
CA LEU A 590 5.16 16.95 27.22
C LEU A 590 5.63 15.64 27.88
N SER A 591 4.73 14.95 28.58
CA SER A 591 5.01 13.59 29.08
C SER A 591 5.20 12.64 27.89
N GLN A 592 6.31 11.90 27.87
CA GLN A 592 6.59 10.92 26.83
C GLN A 592 5.54 9.81 26.82
N GLU A 593 5.10 9.33 27.99
CA GLU A 593 4.08 8.27 28.03
C GLU A 593 2.72 8.76 27.52
N ARG A 594 2.33 9.99 27.86
CA ARG A 594 1.08 10.59 27.37
C ARG A 594 1.10 10.75 25.84
N LEU A 595 2.21 11.21 25.30
CA LEU A 595 2.44 11.34 23.86
C LEU A 595 2.27 10.00 23.15
N ILE A 596 2.94 8.96 23.64
CA ILE A 596 2.86 7.62 23.05
C ILE A 596 1.44 7.05 23.15
N ARG A 597 0.75 7.27 24.26
CA ARG A 597 -0.63 6.78 24.46
C ARG A 597 -1.61 7.47 23.51
N LYS A 598 -1.51 8.79 23.34
CA LYS A 598 -2.34 9.54 22.38
C LYS A 598 -2.04 9.12 20.94
N ALA A 599 -0.76 9.00 20.60
CA ALA A 599 -0.28 8.50 19.32
C ALA A 599 -0.78 7.06 19.03
N ALA A 600 -0.81 6.18 20.02
CA ALA A 600 -1.36 4.83 19.87
C ALA A 600 -2.87 4.86 19.57
N GLY A 601 -3.63 5.73 20.26
CA GLY A 601 -5.05 5.95 19.96
C GLY A 601 -5.28 6.45 18.54
N PHE A 602 -4.46 7.41 18.09
CA PHE A 602 -4.52 7.94 16.73
C PHE A 602 -4.13 6.90 15.66
N SER A 603 -3.10 6.08 15.92
CA SER A 603 -2.69 4.97 15.05
C SER A 603 -3.85 4.00 14.81
N HIS A 604 -4.62 3.69 15.86
CA HIS A 604 -5.77 2.81 15.71
C HIS A 604 -6.92 3.52 14.97
N PHE A 605 -7.11 4.83 15.16
CA PHE A 605 -8.08 5.59 14.37
C PHE A 605 -7.79 5.53 12.86
N LEU A 606 -6.51 5.52 12.48
CA LEU A 606 -6.03 5.45 11.10
C LEU A 606 -5.83 4.04 10.54
N ILE A 607 -6.26 2.98 11.24
CA ILE A 607 -5.94 1.58 10.89
C ILE A 607 -6.40 1.17 9.48
N ASN A 608 -7.44 1.82 8.94
CA ASN A 608 -7.96 1.59 7.59
C ASN A 608 -7.20 2.36 6.50
N GLU A 609 -6.42 3.39 6.87
CA GLU A 609 -5.62 4.20 5.93
C GLU A 609 -4.23 3.62 5.73
N VAL A 610 -3.58 3.19 6.82
CA VAL A 610 -2.20 2.70 6.79
C VAL A 610 -1.94 1.75 7.94
N THR A 611 -1.07 0.77 7.70
CA THR A 611 -0.54 -0.10 8.75
C THR A 611 0.72 0.54 9.33
N VAL A 612 0.65 1.04 10.56
CA VAL A 612 1.77 1.73 11.25
C VAL A 612 2.86 0.73 11.68
N ALA A 613 2.46 -0.43 12.19
CA ALA A 613 3.36 -1.45 12.72
C ALA A 613 3.08 -2.83 12.09
N PRO A 614 4.12 -3.65 11.85
CA PRO A 614 3.91 -5.05 11.51
C PRO A 614 3.29 -5.80 12.70
N PRO A 615 2.54 -6.89 12.47
CA PRO A 615 1.81 -7.59 13.53
C PRO A 615 2.69 -8.33 14.56
N CYS A 616 4.00 -8.42 14.30
CA CYS A 616 4.98 -8.98 15.23
C CYS A 616 5.59 -7.94 16.19
N GLN A 617 5.27 -6.65 16.02
CA GLN A 617 5.70 -5.57 16.90
C GLN A 617 4.48 -4.90 17.53
N THR A 618 4.65 -4.37 18.74
CA THR A 618 3.58 -3.57 19.36
C THR A 618 3.62 -2.15 18.78
N ILE A 619 2.45 -1.52 18.66
CA ILE A 619 2.37 -0.12 18.21
C ILE A 619 3.18 0.79 19.14
N TYR A 620 3.15 0.52 20.44
CA TYR A 620 3.94 1.24 21.45
C TYR A 620 5.45 1.19 21.18
N GLN A 621 6.00 0.03 20.79
CA GLN A 621 7.41 -0.08 20.43
C GLN A 621 7.76 0.79 19.22
N VAL A 622 6.96 0.73 18.16
CA VAL A 622 7.19 1.53 16.95
C VAL A 622 7.10 3.03 17.21
N LEU A 623 6.17 3.46 18.09
CA LEU A 623 6.03 4.85 18.48
C LEU A 623 7.16 5.30 19.42
N HIS A 624 7.62 4.45 20.33
CA HIS A 624 8.78 4.73 21.17
C HIS A 624 10.04 4.92 20.32
N ASP A 625 10.25 4.07 19.31
CA ASP A 625 11.34 4.23 18.35
C ASP A 625 11.20 5.53 17.54
N ALA A 626 9.98 5.94 17.22
CA ALA A 626 9.72 7.21 16.53
C ALA A 626 10.06 8.43 17.39
N VAL A 627 9.60 8.46 18.65
CA VAL A 627 9.96 9.52 19.61
C VAL A 627 11.47 9.55 19.82
N THR A 628 12.11 8.39 19.96
CA THR A 628 13.57 8.30 20.10
C THR A 628 14.29 8.89 18.89
N ARG A 629 13.84 8.62 17.66
CA ARG A 629 14.39 9.26 16.46
C ARG A 629 14.20 10.77 16.45
N LEU A 630 13.02 11.26 16.85
CA LEU A 630 12.78 12.71 16.95
C LEU A 630 13.68 13.38 17.99
N ILE A 631 14.00 12.68 19.09
CA ILE A 631 14.99 13.14 20.08
C ILE A 631 16.39 13.17 19.46
N GLN A 632 16.79 12.10 18.77
CA GLN A 632 18.09 12.03 18.09
C GLN A 632 18.26 13.09 17.01
N TYR A 633 17.18 13.48 16.33
CA TYR A 633 17.18 14.57 15.36
C TYR A 633 17.22 15.97 16.01
N GLY A 634 17.14 16.07 17.34
CA GLY A 634 17.10 17.35 18.05
C GLY A 634 15.79 18.11 17.88
N VAL A 635 14.77 17.44 17.33
CA VAL A 635 13.41 17.96 17.14
C VAL A 635 12.68 17.99 18.48
N LEU A 636 12.91 16.96 19.30
CA LEU A 636 12.52 16.88 20.71
C LEU A 636 13.77 16.86 21.59
N TYR A 637 13.72 17.46 22.77
CA TYR A 637 14.78 17.36 23.77
C TYR A 637 14.23 16.97 25.12
N VAL A 638 15.03 16.24 25.89
CA VAL A 638 14.68 15.83 27.24
C VAL A 638 14.88 17.04 28.15
N ALA A 639 13.85 17.41 28.92
CA ALA A 639 13.95 18.51 29.88
C ALA A 639 14.72 18.02 31.11
N GLU A 640 16.04 18.20 31.14
CA GLU A 640 16.90 17.74 32.24
C GLU A 640 16.72 18.57 33.52
N GLU A 641 16.58 19.91 33.40
CA GLU A 641 16.50 20.84 34.54
C GLU A 641 15.19 20.75 35.36
N GLU A 642 14.09 20.30 34.74
CA GLU A 642 12.77 20.20 35.39
C GLU A 642 12.46 18.77 35.89
N GLN A 643 13.34 17.79 35.61
CA GLN A 643 13.18 16.41 36.11
C GLN A 643 13.42 16.29 37.62
N GLU A 644 14.26 17.16 38.19
CA GLU A 644 14.56 17.18 39.63
C GLU A 644 13.46 17.88 40.46
N GLU A 645 12.75 18.87 39.89
CA GLU A 645 11.64 19.56 40.55
C GLU A 645 10.31 18.80 40.46
N LEU A 646 10.11 17.99 39.43
CA LEU A 646 8.88 17.22 39.18
C LEU A 646 8.92 15.77 39.72
N SER A 647 10.04 15.32 40.29
CA SER A 647 10.06 14.07 41.04
C SER A 647 9.31 14.25 42.36
N PRO A 648 8.15 13.61 42.57
CA PRO A 648 7.41 13.83 43.81
C PRO A 648 8.17 13.22 44.99
N SER A 649 8.31 13.98 46.08
CA SER A 649 8.53 13.39 47.40
C SER A 649 7.33 12.51 47.78
N PRO A 650 7.49 11.44 48.59
CA PRO A 650 6.49 10.36 48.73
C PRO A 650 5.19 10.74 49.44
N THR A 651 4.94 12.01 49.71
CA THR A 651 3.79 12.44 50.51
C THR A 651 3.36 13.83 50.07
N GLU A 652 2.04 13.96 49.85
CA GLU A 652 1.26 15.20 49.70
C GLU A 652 1.25 15.84 48.30
N GLU A 653 0.25 15.50 47.48
CA GLU A 653 -0.93 16.37 47.28
C GLU A 653 -2.00 15.78 46.33
N PRO A 654 -3.28 16.18 46.48
CA PRO A 654 -4.42 15.58 45.82
C PRO A 654 -4.60 16.13 44.40
N TRP A 655 -4.54 15.24 43.41
CA TRP A 655 -4.83 15.51 42.01
C TRP A 655 -6.14 16.29 41.81
N SER A 656 -6.10 17.36 41.03
CA SER A 656 -7.31 18.05 40.57
C SER A 656 -8.14 17.13 39.66
N LYS A 657 -9.29 16.65 40.16
CA LYS A 657 -10.28 15.81 39.45
C LYS A 657 -11.05 16.54 38.34
N LYS A 658 -10.36 17.17 37.37
CA LYS A 658 -10.97 17.63 36.11
C LYS A 658 -10.05 17.35 34.94
N PHE A 659 -9.99 16.08 34.56
CA PHE A 659 -9.43 15.63 33.29
C PHE A 659 -10.46 15.78 32.16
N PRO A 660 -10.05 16.03 30.90
CA PRO A 660 -10.91 15.77 29.75
C PRO A 660 -11.08 14.24 29.62
N GLU A 661 -12.32 13.75 29.79
CA GLU A 661 -12.67 12.33 29.67
C GLU A 661 -12.19 11.71 28.34
N PRO A 662 -11.46 10.58 28.37
CA PRO A 662 -11.32 9.72 27.21
C PRO A 662 -12.65 8.99 26.99
N LEU A 663 -13.39 9.37 25.94
CA LEU A 663 -14.61 8.76 25.37
C LEU A 663 -15.19 7.53 26.10
N SER A 664 -15.69 7.71 27.33
CA SER A 664 -16.58 6.79 28.02
C SER A 664 -18.01 7.05 27.59
N TRP A 665 -18.65 6.04 26.99
CA TRP A 665 -20.05 6.12 26.57
C TRP A 665 -21.00 5.43 27.58
N ARG A 666 -20.52 5.12 28.80
CA ARG A 666 -21.31 4.55 29.90
C ARG A 666 -20.92 5.22 31.21
N SER A 667 -21.90 5.31 32.12
CA SER A 667 -21.78 5.98 33.41
C SER A 667 -20.68 5.41 34.28
N ASP A 668 -20.11 6.32 35.05
CA ASP A 668 -19.05 6.14 36.04
C ASP A 668 -19.42 5.11 37.10
N GLU A 669 -18.61 4.07 37.21
CA GLU A 669 -18.45 3.29 38.44
C GLU A 669 -16.93 3.25 38.65
N GLU A 670 -16.51 3.77 39.80
CA GLU A 670 -15.13 3.95 40.24
C GLU A 670 -14.44 2.59 40.35
N ASP A 671 -13.22 2.45 39.81
CA ASP A 671 -12.37 1.27 40.03
C ASP A 671 -11.07 1.72 40.74
N GLU A 672 -10.92 1.20 41.97
CA GLU A 672 -9.84 1.41 42.92
C GLU A 672 -8.45 0.99 42.40
N ASP A 673 -7.44 1.63 42.99
CA ASP A 673 -6.02 1.52 42.68
C ASP A 673 -5.49 0.08 42.74
N SER A 674 -4.75 -0.33 41.69
CA SER A 674 -3.84 -1.48 41.78
C SER A 674 -2.40 -0.99 41.71
N ASP A 675 -1.79 -0.92 42.88
CA ASP A 675 -0.37 -0.75 43.14
C ASP A 675 0.34 -2.08 42.79
N PHE A 676 1.13 -2.12 41.70
CA PHE A 676 2.22 -3.08 41.45
C PHE A 676 2.83 -2.88 40.05
N GLY A 677 4.03 -2.33 40.02
CA GLY A 677 4.92 -2.26 38.86
C GLY A 677 5.88 -1.10 39.04
N GLU A 678 7.19 -1.39 39.09
CA GLU A 678 8.26 -0.38 39.18
C GLU A 678 7.96 0.80 38.25
N GLU A 679 7.66 1.97 38.80
CA GLU A 679 7.35 3.17 38.04
C GLU A 679 8.58 3.56 37.22
N GLN A 680 8.54 3.23 35.94
CA GLN A 680 9.47 3.77 34.96
C GLN A 680 9.22 5.28 34.93
N ARG A 681 10.10 6.07 35.57
CA ARG A 681 9.94 7.53 35.69
C ARG A 681 9.61 8.11 34.31
N ASP A 682 8.45 8.76 34.21
CA ASP A 682 8.00 9.38 32.98
C ASP A 682 8.98 10.49 32.57
N ARG A 683 9.38 10.48 31.30
CA ARG A 683 10.35 11.44 30.76
C ARG A 683 9.59 12.61 30.17
N TYR A 684 9.91 13.81 30.62
CA TYR A 684 9.34 15.02 30.03
C TYR A 684 10.19 15.52 28.87
N LEU A 685 9.50 15.86 27.79
CA LEU A 685 10.05 16.30 26.51
C LEU A 685 9.65 17.75 26.26
N LYS A 686 10.53 18.49 25.60
CA LYS A 686 10.27 19.83 25.08
C LYS A 686 10.50 19.85 23.58
N VAL A 687 9.76 20.71 22.89
CA VAL A 687 9.82 20.87 21.43
C VAL A 687 10.85 21.93 21.07
N SER A 688 11.70 21.64 20.07
CA SER A 688 12.73 22.57 19.61
C SER A 688 12.12 23.87 19.06
N VAL A 689 12.71 25.02 19.45
CA VAL A 689 12.28 26.36 19.03
C VAL A 689 12.92 26.78 17.70
N SER A 690 13.84 25.98 17.16
CA SER A 690 14.44 26.24 15.86
C SER A 690 13.36 26.32 14.77
N ALA A 691 13.33 27.41 14.00
CA ALA A 691 12.40 27.59 12.87
C ALA A 691 12.42 26.39 11.91
N GLU A 692 13.58 25.79 11.78
CA GLU A 692 13.86 24.60 11.00
C GLU A 692 13.10 23.35 11.47
N HIS A 693 13.12 23.08 12.77
CA HIS A 693 12.39 21.97 13.34
C HIS A 693 10.87 22.22 13.32
N GLN A 694 10.45 23.48 13.51
CA GLN A 694 9.06 23.89 13.38
C GLN A 694 8.52 23.67 11.96
N ASP A 695 9.29 24.01 10.93
CA ASP A 695 8.93 23.74 9.53
C ASP A 695 8.73 22.24 9.26
N PHE A 696 9.59 21.39 9.83
CA PHE A 696 9.46 19.93 9.71
C PHE A 696 8.21 19.42 10.44
N PHE A 697 7.91 19.95 11.63
CA PHE A 697 6.66 19.64 12.34
C PHE A 697 5.42 20.02 11.52
N ILE A 698 5.39 21.23 10.97
CA ILE A 698 4.30 21.70 10.11
C ILE A 698 4.14 20.77 8.89
N PHE A 699 5.25 20.34 8.29
CA PHE A 699 5.22 19.38 7.19
C PHE A 699 4.58 18.04 7.59
N LEU A 700 4.94 17.46 8.74
CA LEU A 700 4.35 16.22 9.25
C LEU A 700 2.83 16.38 9.51
N GLN A 701 2.41 17.52 10.05
CA GLN A 701 0.99 17.84 10.25
C GLN A 701 0.23 17.98 8.93
N GLN A 702 0.82 18.66 7.94
CA GLN A 702 0.21 18.85 6.63
C GLN A 702 0.04 17.53 5.87
N LEU A 703 0.93 16.54 6.09
CA LEU A 703 0.79 15.21 5.51
C LEU A 703 -0.47 14.46 6.00
N ILE A 704 -0.90 14.67 7.25
CA ILE A 704 -2.09 13.99 7.82
C ILE A 704 -3.38 14.80 7.66
N SER A 705 -3.27 16.11 7.52
CA SER A 705 -4.39 17.04 7.48
C SER A 705 -5.48 16.70 6.45
N PRO A 706 -5.19 16.25 5.21
CA PRO A 706 -6.25 15.88 4.27
C PRO A 706 -7.10 14.70 4.73
N VAL A 707 -6.50 13.76 5.47
CA VAL A 707 -7.22 12.64 6.08
C VAL A 707 -8.10 13.15 7.21
N LEU A 708 -7.56 14.00 8.09
CA LEU A 708 -8.32 14.59 9.20
C LEU A 708 -9.48 15.47 8.70
N GLU A 709 -9.29 16.25 7.63
CA GLU A 709 -10.33 17.07 7.01
C GLU A 709 -11.45 16.20 6.40
N ALA A 710 -11.11 15.09 5.75
CA ALA A 710 -12.10 14.15 5.24
C ALA A 710 -12.94 13.54 6.39
N TYR A 711 -12.29 13.19 7.50
CA TYR A 711 -12.94 12.59 8.67
C TYR A 711 -13.78 13.60 9.45
N SER A 712 -13.30 14.84 9.62
CA SER A 712 -14.07 15.92 10.26
C SER A 712 -15.26 16.32 9.39
N GLY A 713 -15.08 16.41 8.06
CA GLY A 713 -16.16 16.62 7.10
C GLY A 713 -17.21 15.52 7.14
N ALA A 714 -16.79 14.25 7.28
CA ALA A 714 -17.72 13.14 7.49
C ALA A 714 -18.44 13.23 8.84
N ALA A 715 -17.75 13.58 9.93
CA ALA A 715 -18.37 13.76 11.24
C ALA A 715 -19.43 14.87 11.22
N ILE A 716 -19.19 15.97 10.49
CA ILE A 716 -20.20 17.01 10.24
C ILE A 716 -21.37 16.43 9.44
N PHE A 717 -21.08 15.67 8.37
CA PHE A 717 -22.12 15.06 7.53
C PHE A 717 -23.00 14.07 8.28
N VAL A 718 -22.49 13.39 9.31
CA VAL A 718 -23.29 12.49 10.18
C VAL A 718 -24.47 13.22 10.83
N HIS A 719 -24.39 14.54 11.07
CA HIS A 719 -25.54 15.32 11.58
C HIS A 719 -26.71 15.39 10.60
N SER A 720 -26.47 15.20 9.30
CA SER A 720 -27.52 15.18 8.28
C SER A 720 -28.25 13.83 8.18
N LEU A 721 -27.77 12.79 8.88
CA LEU A 721 -28.36 11.45 8.82
C LEU A 721 -29.54 11.33 9.80
N THR A 722 -30.75 11.61 9.31
CA THR A 722 -31.99 11.50 10.09
C THR A 722 -32.73 10.18 9.89
N GLN A 723 -32.51 9.49 8.76
CA GLN A 723 -33.17 8.24 8.41
C GLN A 723 -32.15 7.18 7.97
N PRO A 724 -32.47 5.88 8.15
CA PRO A 724 -31.65 4.79 7.62
C PRO A 724 -31.47 4.93 6.10
N MET A 725 -30.26 4.71 5.61
CA MET A 725 -29.91 4.88 4.20
C MET A 725 -29.06 3.72 3.71
N ALA A 726 -29.19 3.32 2.44
CA ALA A 726 -28.28 2.34 1.84
C ALA A 726 -26.82 2.84 1.90
N GLU A 727 -25.87 1.94 2.18
CA GLU A 727 -24.44 2.29 2.29
C GLU A 727 -23.90 2.93 1.00
N SER A 728 -24.36 2.48 -0.18
CA SER A 728 -24.00 3.07 -1.47
C SER A 728 -24.41 4.54 -1.56
N ASP A 729 -25.64 4.84 -1.12
CA ASP A 729 -26.25 6.16 -1.23
C ASP A 729 -25.62 7.11 -0.22
N TYR A 730 -25.37 6.64 1.01
CA TYR A 730 -24.66 7.40 2.03
C TYR A 730 -23.26 7.79 1.55
N THR A 731 -22.51 6.81 1.03
CA THR A 731 -21.15 7.03 0.49
C THR A 731 -21.17 8.03 -0.66
N GLN A 732 -22.15 7.93 -1.57
CA GLN A 732 -22.27 8.85 -2.71
C GLN A 732 -22.67 10.26 -2.29
N ARG A 733 -23.57 10.42 -1.32
CA ARG A 733 -23.97 11.73 -0.79
C ARG A 733 -22.83 12.40 -0.03
N LEU A 734 -22.12 11.65 0.81
CA LEU A 734 -20.92 12.14 1.50
C LEU A 734 -19.83 12.57 0.50
N PHE A 735 -19.60 11.77 -0.54
CA PHE A 735 -18.68 12.14 -1.62
C PHE A 735 -19.07 13.46 -2.30
N ARG A 736 -20.34 13.62 -2.68
CA ARG A 736 -20.82 14.88 -3.28
C ARG A 736 -20.67 16.06 -2.32
N TYR A 737 -20.93 15.87 -1.03
CA TYR A 737 -20.77 16.90 -0.01
C TYR A 737 -19.32 17.40 0.06
N LEU A 738 -18.34 16.51 0.20
CA LEU A 738 -16.92 16.89 0.28
C LEU A 738 -16.39 17.45 -1.05
N LEU A 739 -16.83 16.89 -2.17
CA LEU A 739 -16.47 17.40 -3.50
C LEU A 739 -16.98 18.83 -3.70
N THR A 740 -18.24 19.11 -3.32
CA THR A 740 -18.83 20.46 -3.43
C THR A 740 -18.06 21.47 -2.56
N ARG A 741 -17.59 21.06 -1.38
CA ARG A 741 -16.74 21.91 -0.53
C ARG A 741 -15.40 22.22 -1.20
N THR A 742 -14.81 21.25 -1.88
CA THR A 742 -13.57 21.43 -2.62
C THR A 742 -13.76 22.35 -3.83
N GLU A 743 -14.79 22.12 -4.63
CA GLU A 743 -15.11 22.93 -5.82
C GLU A 743 -15.43 24.39 -5.47
N ARG A 744 -15.97 24.64 -4.27
CA ARG A 744 -16.26 25.99 -3.75
C ARG A 744 -15.07 26.64 -3.03
N GLY A 745 -13.92 25.97 -2.94
CA GLY A 745 -12.74 26.49 -2.22
C GLY A 745 -12.93 26.59 -0.70
N VAL A 746 -13.90 25.86 -0.13
CA VAL A 746 -14.15 25.80 1.32
C VAL A 746 -13.25 24.77 2.00
N ALA A 747 -12.85 23.72 1.27
CA ALA A 747 -11.91 22.73 1.79
C ALA A 747 -10.50 23.33 1.80
N ALA A 748 -9.81 23.20 2.94
CA ALA A 748 -8.41 23.55 3.04
C ALA A 748 -7.62 22.68 2.07
N TYR A 749 -7.82 21.36 2.06
CA TYR A 749 -7.11 20.39 1.21
C TYR A 749 -8.07 19.75 0.22
N GLY A 750 -7.92 20.05 -1.08
CA GLY A 750 -8.86 19.56 -2.10
C GLY A 750 -8.82 18.05 -2.30
N GLU A 751 -7.70 17.41 -1.96
CA GLU A 751 -7.50 15.98 -2.00
C GLU A 751 -8.19 15.20 -0.87
N SER A 752 -8.77 15.88 0.13
CA SER A 752 -9.62 15.29 1.17
C SER A 752 -10.90 14.67 0.61
N ALA A 753 -11.38 15.15 -0.56
CA ALA A 753 -12.62 14.69 -1.20
C ALA A 753 -12.46 13.43 -2.07
N THR A 754 -11.36 12.67 -1.93
CA THR A 754 -11.15 11.44 -2.71
C THR A 754 -12.13 10.33 -2.30
N HIS A 755 -12.74 9.66 -3.28
CA HIS A 755 -13.69 8.57 -3.03
C HIS A 755 -13.08 7.40 -2.25
N TYR A 756 -11.75 7.22 -2.30
CA TYR A 756 -11.03 6.27 -1.44
C TYR A 756 -11.10 6.65 0.03
N LEU A 757 -10.72 7.88 0.40
CA LEU A 757 -10.74 8.35 1.79
C LEU A 757 -12.16 8.23 2.36
N ILE A 758 -13.18 8.63 1.60
CA ILE A 758 -14.57 8.53 2.03
C ILE A 758 -14.99 7.09 2.36
N LYS A 759 -14.58 6.10 1.54
CA LYS A 759 -14.86 4.69 1.84
C LYS A 759 -14.17 4.23 3.12
N ASN A 760 -12.94 4.65 3.34
CA ASN A 760 -12.21 4.34 4.56
C ASN A 760 -12.84 5.03 5.78
N THR A 761 -13.26 6.29 5.67
CA THR A 761 -13.96 7.01 6.75
C THR A 761 -15.27 6.31 7.12
N VAL A 762 -16.10 5.93 6.13
CA VAL A 762 -17.32 5.15 6.37
C VAL A 762 -17.00 3.84 7.06
N ARG A 763 -15.94 3.13 6.63
CA ARG A 763 -15.50 1.89 7.25
C ARG A 763 -15.05 2.09 8.69
N THR A 764 -14.22 3.10 8.96
CA THR A 764 -13.78 3.46 10.30
C THR A 764 -14.98 3.79 11.18
N PHE A 765 -15.93 4.59 10.72
CA PHE A 765 -17.15 4.93 11.48
C PHE A 765 -18.04 3.72 11.81
N LYS A 766 -17.98 2.64 11.01
CA LYS A 766 -18.61 1.35 11.34
C LYS A 766 -17.83 0.56 12.40
N GLU A 767 -16.51 0.59 12.34
CA GLU A 767 -15.61 -0.24 13.16
C GLU A 767 -15.21 0.39 14.52
N LEU A 768 -15.37 1.71 14.69
CA LEU A 768 -15.11 2.40 15.97
C LEU A 768 -15.92 1.75 17.11
N GLY A 769 -15.38 1.73 18.35
CA GLY A 769 -15.86 0.87 19.45
C GLY A 769 -17.38 0.82 19.70
N VAL A 770 -18.09 1.96 19.58
CA VAL A 770 -19.56 2.02 19.75
C VAL A 770 -20.32 2.13 18.42
N SER A 771 -19.62 1.93 17.30
CA SER A 771 -20.05 2.05 15.90
C SER A 771 -20.90 3.29 15.66
N VAL A 772 -20.31 4.38 15.17
CA VAL A 772 -21.07 5.60 14.82
C VAL A 772 -22.22 5.25 13.86
N LEU A 773 -21.91 4.37 12.90
CA LEU A 773 -22.87 3.82 11.94
C LEU A 773 -23.09 2.33 12.22
N LYS A 774 -24.33 1.97 12.55
CA LYS A 774 -24.76 0.58 12.73
C LYS A 774 -25.23 0.01 11.38
N GLU A 775 -24.69 -1.15 11.03
CA GLU A 775 -25.07 -1.89 9.84
C GLU A 775 -26.33 -2.74 10.10
N ARG A 776 -27.32 -2.66 9.20
CA ARG A 776 -28.46 -3.57 9.14
C ARG A 776 -28.55 -4.15 7.73
N ARG A 777 -28.59 -5.47 7.62
CA ARG A 777 -28.68 -6.15 6.31
C ARG A 777 -30.10 -6.67 6.13
N GLU A 778 -30.85 -6.06 5.22
CA GLU A 778 -32.21 -6.48 4.85
C GLU A 778 -32.24 -6.70 3.33
N ASN A 779 -32.79 -7.82 2.86
CA ASN A 779 -32.96 -8.13 1.43
C ASN A 779 -31.70 -7.90 0.56
N LYS A 780 -30.51 -8.30 1.06
CA LYS A 780 -29.19 -8.11 0.42
C LYS A 780 -28.72 -6.65 0.27
N VAL A 781 -29.48 -5.68 0.79
CA VAL A 781 -29.07 -4.27 0.89
C VAL A 781 -28.56 -4.01 2.30
N THR A 782 -27.36 -3.45 2.37
CA THR A 782 -26.79 -2.95 3.63
C THR A 782 -27.28 -1.52 3.86
N THR A 783 -28.07 -1.33 4.91
CA THR A 783 -28.50 -0.01 5.37
C THR A 783 -27.67 0.43 6.58
N LEU A 784 -27.35 1.72 6.60
CA LEU A 784 -26.63 2.40 7.65
C LEU A 784 -27.62 3.26 8.44
N GLN A 785 -27.56 3.14 9.76
CA GLN A 785 -28.30 3.97 10.71
C GLN A 785 -27.35 4.46 11.80
N LEU A 786 -27.68 5.58 12.44
CA LEU A 786 -26.94 6.01 13.63
C LEU A 786 -27.11 4.97 14.74
N SER A 787 -26.03 4.67 15.47
CA SER A 787 -26.17 3.88 16.69
C SER A 787 -26.84 4.70 17.79
N SER A 788 -27.44 4.01 18.76
CA SER A 788 -28.15 4.64 19.89
C SER A 788 -27.28 5.64 20.64
N THR A 789 -25.97 5.37 20.71
CA THR A 789 -25.00 6.25 21.38
C THR A 789 -24.75 7.54 20.61
N PHE A 790 -24.88 7.57 19.28
CA PHE A 790 -24.65 8.77 18.47
C PHE A 790 -25.96 9.45 18.01
N LEU A 791 -27.12 9.01 18.51
CA LEU A 791 -28.40 9.73 18.38
C LEU A 791 -28.39 11.10 19.09
N PRO A 792 -27.79 11.27 20.30
CA PRO A 792 -27.65 12.57 20.91
C PRO A 792 -26.68 13.47 20.13
N GLN A 793 -27.04 14.72 19.91
CA GLN A 793 -26.19 15.69 19.21
C GLN A 793 -24.87 15.96 19.96
N ALA A 794 -24.89 15.94 21.30
CA ALA A 794 -23.69 16.09 22.12
C ALA A 794 -22.61 15.06 21.77
N ASN A 795 -23.00 13.81 21.52
CA ASN A 795 -22.07 12.71 21.25
C ASN A 795 -21.46 12.83 19.85
N ARG A 796 -22.22 13.37 18.88
CA ARG A 796 -21.70 13.72 17.55
C ARG A 796 -20.72 14.90 17.61
N ASN A 797 -21.02 15.91 18.42
CA ASN A 797 -20.10 17.02 18.66
C ASN A 797 -18.81 16.56 19.36
N LYS A 798 -18.90 15.65 20.35
CA LYS A 798 -17.73 15.01 20.98
C LYS A 798 -16.87 14.27 19.95
N LEU A 799 -17.47 13.55 19.00
CA LEU A 799 -16.72 12.92 17.90
C LEU A 799 -15.99 13.94 17.02
N LEU A 800 -16.67 15.03 16.64
CA LEU A 800 -16.04 16.09 15.86
C LEU A 800 -14.88 16.71 16.64
N GLN A 801 -15.08 17.05 17.92
CA GLN A 801 -14.02 17.59 18.78
C GLN A 801 -12.86 16.62 18.96
N TYR A 802 -13.12 15.32 19.05
CA TYR A 802 -12.06 14.30 19.11
C TYR A 802 -11.20 14.29 17.84
N ILE A 803 -11.83 14.35 16.66
CA ILE A 803 -11.11 14.41 15.38
C ILE A 803 -10.33 15.71 15.26
N LEU A 804 -10.95 16.83 15.64
CA LEU A 804 -10.29 18.14 15.68
C LEU A 804 -9.19 18.20 16.74
N GLY A 805 -9.25 17.40 17.81
CA GLY A 805 -8.18 17.33 18.82
C GLY A 805 -6.87 16.71 18.32
N PHE A 806 -6.86 16.19 17.09
CA PHE A 806 -5.67 15.76 16.35
C PHE A 806 -5.26 16.74 15.24
N ALA A 807 -6.09 17.74 14.95
CA ALA A 807 -5.87 18.75 13.92
C ALA A 807 -5.71 20.12 14.58
N LEU A 808 -4.57 20.76 14.41
CA LEU A 808 -4.53 22.23 14.50
C LEU A 808 -5.19 22.75 13.23
N LEU A 809 -6.47 23.14 13.32
CA LEU A 809 -7.17 23.86 12.25
C LEU A 809 -6.73 25.32 12.22
#